data_AF-A0A3D2U3Q9-F1
#
_entry.id   AF-A0A3D2U3Q9-F1
#
_cell.length_a   1.000
_cell.length_b   1.000
_cell.length_c   1.000
_cell.angle_alpha   90.00
_cell.angle_beta   90.00
_cell.angle_gamma   90.00
#
_symmetry.space_group_name_H-M   'P 1'
#
loop_
_entity.id
_entity.type
_entity.pdbx_description
1 polymer ?
#
loop_
_entity_poly.entity_id
_entity_poly.type
_entity_poly.pdbx_seq_one_letter_code
_entity_poly.pdbx_strand_id
1 'polypeptide(L)'
;MSEQLPPLNGRLGLGSPRGKANTIAIAGLLATGLLGIPGLYLAGVIGIETVNMLGRYLCFALLALSLDLIWGYGGMLCLCQSFFFSLGGYAMGMFLAHHGGPEGIIDATGWKLPACLYVVYPYEVGQAPEEALVPWFWKPFWSLPATVLLGMLIPGLVAAVIGFFVFRSRVRGVFFAILTQAVTLAAWLVFSMNQMMFCGTNGLTRFDRITFHFTEVIQIDVDQEALAKKQVEIGQVQKVLESYQSEHEGSLSGSGHHFTSRPRKFQNVEADFASLEVTSAQGPVKLGDIAKFDVAGWRLSDSRVKFALYIVTILSLLVVFVGCRVMIGSRFGRVLIAIRDNEPRLRFAGYRPYVFKMAVFALSAMIAGLAGMLYAPQMQIFTPTNLEPKESILVVVWVAFGGRGTLSGPVAGALLVNLLYFYLTGWSPEAWPFLLGGMFVFVVLLMPEGVMGFWNKMFDSSVLDAATDPDEETGGDSTPMTDRLQALSMRQRTDTVQSHLDSPLLSVNDVQVHFDGFQALDIDHYSVPHYALNVIIGPNGAGKTTLCDVISGKTRVSQGRIEFADRDITWDSEVDIARLGVGRKFQTPTVFDGLDVRQNMELALPGRQKLVRNLQMSSTRQESEQISEILQRVRLLDDVDRPVKFLSHGQRQWLEISMLILSKPQLLLVDEPAAGLTDEETVLTAELLLELQDEHSIIVIEHDMEFVRLLNSRVTVLNEGRIIAQGSLDQVKQNPEVIEAYLGR
;
A
#
# COMPACT_ATOMS: atom_id res chain seq x y z
N MET A 1 -50.97 5.34 -14.38
CA MET A 1 -50.97 5.91 -13.02
C MET A 1 -49.62 5.66 -12.41
N SER A 2 -48.98 6.73 -11.98
CA SER A 2 -47.64 6.80 -11.42
C SER A 2 -47.54 6.05 -10.09
N GLU A 3 -46.73 5.00 -10.02
CA GLU A 3 -46.29 4.44 -8.75
C GLU A 3 -44.77 4.63 -8.63
N GLN A 4 -44.41 5.38 -7.60
CA GLN A 4 -43.09 5.93 -7.36
C GLN A 4 -42.12 4.82 -6.95
N LEU A 5 -41.05 4.64 -7.72
CA LEU A 5 -39.85 3.93 -7.29
C LEU A 5 -39.30 4.57 -5.99
N PRO A 6 -38.95 3.79 -4.95
CA PRO A 6 -38.36 4.35 -3.75
C PRO A 6 -36.96 4.92 -4.04
N PRO A 7 -36.49 5.92 -3.28
CA PRO A 7 -35.22 6.59 -3.58
C PRO A 7 -34.04 5.66 -3.33
N LEU A 8 -33.23 5.45 -4.37
CA LEU A 8 -31.90 4.84 -4.33
C LEU A 8 -30.95 5.76 -3.54
N ASN A 9 -31.03 5.70 -2.21
CA ASN A 9 -30.02 6.29 -1.35
C ASN A 9 -28.77 5.42 -1.41
N GLY A 10 -27.72 5.95 -2.05
CA GLY A 10 -26.36 5.45 -1.96
C GLY A 10 -25.88 5.47 -0.52
N ARG A 11 -26.22 4.42 0.24
CA ARG A 11 -25.63 4.16 1.53
C ARG A 11 -24.22 3.64 1.25
N LEU A 12 -23.24 4.39 1.74
CA LEU A 12 -21.94 3.89 2.20
C LEU A 12 -22.09 2.46 2.71
N GLY A 13 -21.05 1.63 2.65
CA GLY A 13 -20.98 0.26 3.19
C GLY A 13 -21.21 0.10 4.72
N LEU A 14 -22.16 0.85 5.26
CA LEU A 14 -22.96 0.69 6.47
C LEU A 14 -23.98 -0.47 6.34
N GLY A 15 -24.02 -1.22 5.24
CA GLY A 15 -25.01 -2.28 5.03
C GLY A 15 -24.79 -3.54 5.88
N SER A 16 -23.54 -3.86 6.24
CA SER A 16 -23.29 -5.01 7.11
C SER A 16 -23.29 -4.58 8.59
N PRO A 17 -23.95 -5.34 9.49
CA PRO A 17 -23.91 -5.11 10.95
C PRO A 17 -22.46 -4.97 11.48
N ARG A 18 -21.54 -5.73 10.85
CA ARG A 18 -20.09 -5.79 11.12
C ARG A 18 -19.37 -4.45 10.87
N GLY A 19 -19.73 -3.70 9.83
CA GLY A 19 -19.12 -2.41 9.50
C GLY A 19 -19.50 -1.28 10.48
N LYS A 20 -20.71 -1.35 11.04
CA LYS A 20 -21.21 -0.36 12.01
C LYS A 20 -20.56 -0.53 13.39
N ALA A 21 -20.42 -1.76 13.88
CA ALA A 21 -19.82 -2.05 15.19
C ALA A 21 -18.36 -1.57 15.29
N ASN A 22 -17.53 -1.88 14.28
CA ASN A 22 -16.16 -1.38 14.22
C ASN A 22 -16.11 0.15 14.18
N THR A 23 -16.95 0.81 13.37
CA THR A 23 -16.97 2.28 13.25
C THR A 23 -17.32 2.96 14.59
N ILE A 24 -18.25 2.37 15.36
CA ILE A 24 -18.65 2.88 16.69
C ILE A 24 -17.53 2.70 17.72
N ALA A 25 -16.90 1.52 17.78
CA ALA A 25 -15.79 1.26 18.71
C ALA A 25 -14.61 2.23 18.48
N ILE A 26 -14.33 2.55 17.22
CA ILE A 26 -13.24 3.46 16.83
C ILE A 26 -13.60 4.92 17.10
N ALA A 27 -14.84 5.33 16.82
CA ALA A 27 -15.32 6.65 17.22
C ALA A 27 -15.20 6.81 18.74
N GLY A 28 -15.48 5.76 19.52
CA GLY A 28 -15.24 5.72 20.96
C GLY A 28 -13.76 5.86 21.35
N LEU A 29 -12.85 5.14 20.69
CA LEU A 29 -11.41 5.18 20.99
C LEU A 29 -10.79 6.54 20.61
N LEU A 30 -11.15 7.09 19.45
CA LEU A 30 -10.72 8.41 19.01
C LEU A 30 -11.35 9.53 19.86
N ALA A 31 -12.61 9.41 20.26
CA ALA A 31 -13.24 10.35 21.19
C ALA A 31 -12.59 10.29 22.59
N THR A 32 -12.22 9.09 23.06
CA THR A 32 -11.52 8.92 24.34
C THR A 32 -10.15 9.58 24.30
N GLY A 33 -9.40 9.42 23.20
CA GLY A 33 -8.13 10.14 23.04
C GLY A 33 -8.31 11.65 22.88
N LEU A 34 -9.31 12.10 22.11
CA LEU A 34 -9.45 13.52 21.73
C LEU A 34 -10.12 14.37 22.82
N LEU A 35 -11.00 13.77 23.63
CA LEU A 35 -11.75 14.45 24.68
C LEU A 35 -11.43 13.88 26.07
N GLY A 36 -11.32 12.55 26.19
CA GLY A 36 -11.07 11.89 27.47
C GLY A 36 -9.69 12.19 28.05
N ILE A 37 -8.62 11.94 27.30
CA ILE A 37 -7.24 12.20 27.76
C ILE A 37 -7.00 13.69 28.06
N PRO A 38 -7.37 14.64 27.16
CA PRO A 38 -7.39 16.06 27.48
C PRO A 38 -8.20 16.41 28.73
N GLY A 39 -9.40 15.87 28.88
CA GLY A 39 -10.25 16.10 30.05
C GLY A 39 -9.58 15.62 31.35
N LEU A 40 -8.97 14.43 31.34
CA LEU A 40 -8.24 13.88 32.49
C LEU A 40 -7.01 14.70 32.84
N TYR A 41 -6.29 15.22 31.84
CA TYR A 41 -5.15 16.11 32.06
C TYR A 41 -5.59 17.45 32.66
N LEU A 42 -6.64 18.06 32.11
CA LEU A 42 -7.20 19.32 32.61
C LEU A 42 -7.81 19.18 34.01
N ALA A 43 -8.34 18.00 34.34
CA ALA A 43 -8.83 17.66 35.68
C ALA A 43 -7.71 17.31 36.68
N GLY A 44 -6.44 17.26 36.24
CA GLY A 44 -5.30 16.93 37.09
C GLY A 44 -5.19 15.45 37.47
N VAL A 45 -5.92 14.56 36.81
CA VAL A 45 -5.91 13.10 37.07
C VAL A 45 -4.64 12.45 36.51
N ILE A 46 -4.15 12.94 35.37
CA ILE A 46 -2.94 12.43 34.70
C ILE A 46 -1.91 13.55 34.49
N GLY A 47 -0.63 13.20 34.58
CA GLY A 47 0.47 14.13 34.37
C GLY A 47 0.82 14.33 32.88
N ILE A 48 1.55 15.40 32.57
CA ILE A 48 1.99 15.69 31.20
C ILE A 48 2.91 14.61 30.64
N GLU A 49 3.68 13.91 31.49
CA GLU A 49 4.55 12.82 31.04
C GLU A 49 3.73 11.63 30.52
N THR A 50 2.58 11.34 31.12
CA THR A 50 1.63 10.34 30.61
C THR A 50 1.05 10.76 29.27
N VAL A 51 0.66 12.04 29.12
CA VAL A 51 0.15 12.57 27.85
C VAL A 51 1.21 12.50 26.76
N ASN A 52 2.46 12.87 27.06
CA ASN A 52 3.58 12.80 26.12
C ASN A 52 3.92 11.34 25.75
N MET A 53 3.84 10.40 26.70
CA MET A 53 3.97 8.97 26.43
C MET A 53 2.88 8.46 25.48
N LEU A 54 1.62 8.80 25.75
CA LEU A 54 0.49 8.42 24.90
C LEU A 54 0.62 9.04 23.49
N GLY A 55 1.11 10.27 23.38
CA GLY A 55 1.40 10.91 22.10
C GLY A 55 2.38 10.11 21.24
N ARG A 56 3.45 9.60 21.85
CA ARG A 56 4.42 8.72 21.16
C ARG A 56 3.76 7.41 20.69
N TYR A 57 2.86 6.83 21.49
CA TYR A 57 2.15 5.61 21.10
C TYR A 57 1.13 5.86 19.97
N LEU A 58 0.56 7.07 19.88
CA LEU A 58 -0.26 7.46 18.73
C LEU A 58 0.58 7.59 17.44
N CYS A 59 1.84 8.03 17.52
CA CYS A 59 2.76 7.96 16.38
C CYS A 59 3.01 6.50 15.94
N PHE A 60 3.18 5.57 16.88
CA PHE A 60 3.28 4.14 16.55
C PHE A 60 1.98 3.56 15.99
N ALA A 61 0.82 4.08 16.41
CA ALA A 61 -0.46 3.72 15.79
C ALA A 61 -0.57 4.20 14.33
N LEU A 62 -0.08 5.41 14.01
CA LEU A 62 0.05 5.88 12.63
C LEU A 62 0.97 4.97 11.80
N LEU A 63 2.09 4.54 12.38
CA LEU A 63 3.05 3.62 11.74
C LEU A 63 2.46 2.22 11.54
N ALA A 64 1.69 1.70 12.50
CA ALA A 64 1.00 0.42 12.34
C ALA A 64 -0.08 0.52 11.24
N LEU A 65 -0.82 1.63 11.20
CA LEU A 65 -1.82 1.91 10.18
C LEU A 65 -1.22 1.97 8.77
N SER A 66 0.00 2.53 8.61
CA SER A 66 0.69 2.54 7.32
C SER A 66 1.01 1.14 6.83
N LEU A 67 1.47 0.24 7.71
CA LEU A 67 1.76 -1.14 7.35
C LEU A 67 0.50 -1.92 6.99
N ASP A 68 -0.58 -1.75 7.75
CA ASP A 68 -1.85 -2.44 7.51
C ASP A 68 -2.44 -2.14 6.13
N LEU A 69 -2.25 -0.90 5.66
CA LEU A 69 -2.70 -0.49 4.34
C LEU A 69 -2.09 -1.34 3.21
N ILE A 70 -0.81 -1.68 3.32
CA ILE A 70 -0.12 -2.52 2.32
C ILE A 70 -0.33 -4.01 2.63
N TRP A 71 -0.12 -4.43 3.87
CA TRP A 71 -0.09 -5.84 4.23
C TRP A 71 -1.48 -6.42 4.48
N GLY A 72 -2.34 -5.69 5.20
CA GLY A 72 -3.71 -6.10 5.52
C GLY A 72 -4.59 -6.14 4.28
N TYR A 73 -4.59 -5.06 3.50
CA TYR A 73 -5.46 -4.94 2.31
C TYR A 73 -4.79 -5.38 1.01
N GLY A 74 -3.51 -5.04 0.80
CA GLY A 74 -2.78 -5.39 -0.42
C GLY A 74 -2.05 -6.74 -0.37
N GLY A 75 -1.99 -7.40 0.80
CA GLY A 75 -1.33 -8.71 0.95
C GLY A 75 0.19 -8.69 0.89
N MET A 76 0.83 -7.51 0.86
CA MET A 76 2.28 -7.40 0.69
C MET A 76 2.93 -7.04 2.03
N LEU A 77 3.65 -7.98 2.63
CA LEU A 77 4.40 -7.73 3.85
C LEU A 77 5.64 -6.87 3.53
N CYS A 78 5.67 -5.64 4.05
CA CYS A 78 6.80 -4.72 3.89
C CYS A 78 7.53 -4.52 5.22
N LEU A 79 8.85 -4.65 5.18
CA LEU A 79 9.74 -4.43 6.33
C LEU A 79 10.59 -3.14 6.21
N CYS A 80 10.11 -2.14 5.44
CA CYS A 80 10.71 -0.80 5.33
C CYS A 80 10.07 0.25 6.24
N GLN A 81 9.13 -0.13 7.12
CA GLN A 81 8.34 0.85 7.86
C GLN A 81 9.20 1.69 8.81
N SER A 82 10.18 1.08 9.49
CA SER A 82 11.16 1.80 10.32
C SER A 82 12.04 2.75 9.49
N PHE A 83 12.40 2.36 8.27
CA PHE A 83 13.15 3.22 7.35
C PHE A 83 12.32 4.44 6.93
N PHE A 84 11.08 4.25 6.47
CA PHE A 84 10.20 5.36 6.06
C PHE A 84 9.83 6.28 7.23
N PHE A 85 9.55 5.69 8.39
CA PHE A 85 9.37 6.42 9.65
C PHE A 85 10.57 7.31 9.94
N SER A 86 11.75 6.76 9.82
CA SER A 86 12.97 7.50 10.13
C SER A 86 13.29 8.58 9.12
N LEU A 87 13.01 8.41 7.83
CA LEU A 87 13.17 9.49 6.85
C LEU A 87 12.35 10.73 7.25
N GLY A 88 11.11 10.55 7.72
CA GLY A 88 10.31 11.65 8.25
C GLY A 88 10.82 12.18 9.60
N GLY A 89 11.25 11.29 10.50
CA GLY A 89 11.85 11.67 11.77
C GLY A 89 13.13 12.50 11.62
N TYR A 90 13.99 12.15 10.67
CA TYR A 90 15.19 12.91 10.29
C TYR A 90 14.83 14.25 9.66
N ALA A 91 13.80 14.31 8.79
CA ALA A 91 13.32 15.58 8.24
C ALA A 91 12.93 16.57 9.36
N MET A 92 12.10 16.13 10.30
CA MET A 92 11.72 16.95 11.45
C MET A 92 12.91 17.20 12.40
N GLY A 93 13.76 16.20 12.63
CA GLY A 93 14.94 16.33 13.48
C GLY A 93 15.93 17.37 12.94
N MET A 94 16.15 17.44 11.63
CA MET A 94 16.99 18.48 11.00
C MET A 94 16.40 19.86 11.22
N PHE A 95 15.08 20.02 11.08
CA PHE A 95 14.38 21.26 11.39
C PHE A 95 14.53 21.67 12.86
N LEU A 96 14.33 20.74 13.79
CA LEU A 96 14.48 21.01 15.22
C LEU A 96 15.94 21.31 15.60
N ALA A 97 16.90 20.65 14.96
CA ALA A 97 18.33 20.88 15.17
C ALA A 97 18.79 22.25 14.69
N HIS A 98 18.22 22.77 13.59
CA HIS A 98 18.45 24.15 13.13
C HIS A 98 18.03 25.18 14.18
N HIS A 99 16.91 24.95 14.85
CA HIS A 99 16.30 25.90 15.79
C HIS A 99 16.59 25.58 17.27
N GLY A 100 17.35 24.52 17.54
CA GLY A 100 17.72 24.05 18.88
C GLY A 100 19.13 24.46 19.30
N GLY A 101 19.46 24.27 20.58
CA GLY A 101 20.79 24.51 21.16
C GLY A 101 21.15 26.00 21.38
N PRO A 102 22.15 26.29 22.24
CA PRO A 102 22.62 27.65 22.49
C PRO A 102 23.20 28.29 21.22
N GLU A 103 23.46 29.60 21.26
CA GLU A 103 24.06 30.39 20.18
C GLU A 103 25.15 29.60 19.46
N GLY A 104 24.91 29.29 18.19
CA GLY A 104 25.73 28.39 17.39
C GLY A 104 26.73 29.14 16.55
N ILE A 105 27.82 28.47 16.16
CA ILE A 105 28.77 28.97 15.17
C ILE A 105 28.01 29.25 13.87
N ILE A 106 28.15 30.46 13.33
CA ILE A 106 27.67 30.81 11.99
C ILE A 106 28.75 30.38 10.99
N ASP A 107 28.36 29.59 9.99
CA ASP A 107 29.27 29.14 8.95
C ASP A 107 29.66 30.27 7.97
N ALA A 108 30.64 30.03 7.10
CA ALA A 108 31.10 31.02 6.13
C ALA A 108 30.01 31.48 5.12
N THR A 109 28.87 30.79 5.06
CA THR A 109 27.72 31.14 4.21
C THR A 109 26.59 31.82 4.99
N GLY A 110 26.81 32.15 6.26
CA GLY A 110 25.83 32.84 7.11
C GLY A 110 24.78 31.92 7.74
N TRP A 111 24.95 30.59 7.70
CA TRP A 111 24.01 29.65 8.32
C TRP A 111 24.43 29.28 9.73
N LYS A 112 23.48 29.25 10.66
CA LYS A 112 23.71 28.68 12.00
C LYS A 112 23.99 27.19 11.86
N LEU A 113 25.17 26.75 12.29
CA LEU A 113 25.56 25.35 12.24
C LEU A 113 24.90 24.55 13.38
N PRO A 114 24.02 23.56 13.10
CA PRO A 114 23.42 22.73 14.12
C PRO A 114 24.45 22.05 15.02
N ALA A 115 24.26 22.13 16.34
CA ALA A 115 25.22 21.60 17.32
C ALA A 115 25.47 20.09 17.19
N CYS A 116 24.48 19.32 16.71
CA CYS A 116 24.64 17.89 16.47
C CYS A 116 25.64 17.59 15.34
N LEU A 117 25.88 18.52 14.42
CA LEU A 117 26.85 18.34 13.34
C LEU A 117 28.31 18.46 13.83
N TYR A 118 28.57 19.02 15.01
CA TYR A 118 29.94 19.14 15.55
C TYR A 118 30.59 17.77 15.78
N VAL A 119 29.80 16.70 15.87
CA VAL A 119 30.31 15.34 16.06
C VAL A 119 30.72 14.67 14.74
N VAL A 120 30.34 15.24 13.59
CA VAL A 120 30.62 14.66 12.26
C VAL A 120 31.59 15.48 11.42
N TYR A 121 31.94 16.69 11.82
CA TYR A 121 33.07 17.39 11.20
C TYR A 121 34.40 16.81 11.71
N PRO A 122 35.35 16.52 10.81
CA PRO A 122 36.70 16.14 11.20
C PRO A 122 37.39 17.36 11.82
N TYR A 123 37.63 17.35 13.13
CA TYR A 123 38.48 18.33 13.80
C TYR A 123 39.76 17.67 14.29
N GLU A 124 40.90 18.32 14.08
CA GLU A 124 42.07 18.10 14.95
C GLU A 124 41.82 18.82 16.29
N VAL A 125 42.27 18.23 17.40
CA VAL A 125 42.11 18.85 18.73
C VAL A 125 42.80 20.21 18.73
N GLY A 126 42.02 21.30 18.78
CA GLY A 126 42.52 22.68 18.80
C GLY A 126 42.32 23.48 17.51
N GLN A 127 41.75 22.90 16.43
CA GLN A 127 41.34 23.64 15.24
C GLN A 127 39.80 23.66 15.11
N ALA A 128 39.22 24.85 15.03
CA ALA A 128 37.84 25.10 14.63
C ALA A 128 37.84 26.40 13.81
N PRO A 129 36.84 26.75 12.99
CA PRO A 129 35.89 25.99 12.17
C PRO A 129 35.72 26.66 10.77
N GLU A 130 36.79 27.11 10.11
CA GLU A 130 36.65 27.92 8.87
C GLU A 130 35.98 27.16 7.70
N GLU A 131 36.07 25.82 7.68
CA GLU A 131 35.54 24.97 6.60
C GLU A 131 34.20 24.25 6.93
N ALA A 132 33.69 24.38 8.17
CA ALA A 132 32.52 23.64 8.61
C ALA A 132 31.21 24.28 8.12
N LEU A 133 30.71 23.82 6.95
CA LEU A 133 29.51 24.34 6.30
C LEU A 133 28.27 23.47 6.55
N VAL A 134 27.10 24.09 6.78
CA VAL A 134 25.82 23.38 6.80
C VAL A 134 25.64 22.65 5.46
N PRO A 135 25.48 21.31 5.45
CA PRO A 135 25.36 20.57 4.20
C PRO A 135 24.17 21.06 3.38
N TRP A 136 24.32 21.10 2.05
CA TRP A 136 23.30 21.66 1.16
C TRP A 136 21.92 21.01 1.34
N PHE A 137 21.87 19.71 1.64
CA PHE A 137 20.63 18.96 1.80
C PHE A 137 19.96 19.17 3.17
N TRP A 138 20.62 19.81 4.13
CA TRP A 138 20.01 20.26 5.39
C TRP A 138 19.25 21.58 5.25
N LYS A 139 19.66 22.43 4.31
CA LYS A 139 19.10 23.79 4.13
C LYS A 139 17.59 23.82 3.84
N PRO A 140 17.01 22.88 3.05
CA PRO A 140 15.56 22.83 2.82
C PRO A 140 14.73 22.64 4.10
N PHE A 141 15.31 22.03 5.14
CA PHE A 141 14.63 21.72 6.40
C PHE A 141 14.67 22.88 7.40
N TRP A 142 15.06 24.08 7.00
CA TRP A 142 14.95 25.27 7.84
C TRP A 142 13.50 25.75 8.00
N SER A 143 12.66 25.58 6.97
CA SER A 143 11.26 26.05 7.02
C SER A 143 10.33 24.92 7.43
N LEU A 144 9.47 25.16 8.43
CA LEU A 144 8.52 24.13 8.90
C LEU A 144 7.58 23.63 7.79
N PRO A 145 6.95 24.49 6.95
CA PRO A 145 6.18 24.02 5.79
C PRO A 145 6.97 23.13 4.83
N ALA A 146 8.21 23.50 4.51
CA ALA A 146 9.08 22.71 3.64
C ALA A 146 9.42 21.36 4.28
N THR A 147 9.71 21.35 5.58
CA THR A 147 9.97 20.14 6.35
C THR A 147 8.78 19.19 6.39
N VAL A 148 7.56 19.70 6.62
CA VAL A 148 6.34 18.88 6.61
C VAL A 148 6.11 18.28 5.23
N LEU A 149 6.26 19.09 4.17
CA LEU A 149 6.09 18.63 2.80
C LEU A 149 7.13 17.57 2.43
N LEU A 150 8.42 17.86 2.62
CA LEU A 150 9.52 16.97 2.28
C LEU A 150 9.56 15.73 3.15
N GLY A 151 9.26 15.84 4.44
CA GLY A 151 9.21 14.71 5.37
C GLY A 151 8.10 13.70 5.05
N MET A 152 7.07 14.11 4.29
CA MET A 152 6.11 13.17 3.68
C MET A 152 6.56 12.72 2.29
N LEU A 153 6.96 13.64 1.40
CA LEU A 153 7.27 13.34 0.00
C LEU A 153 8.53 12.49 -0.18
N ILE A 154 9.58 12.67 0.62
CA ILE A 154 10.83 11.91 0.51
C ILE A 154 10.59 10.42 0.76
N PRO A 155 9.97 9.97 1.88
CA PRO A 155 9.59 8.57 2.04
C PRO A 155 8.74 8.03 0.89
N GLY A 156 7.75 8.81 0.43
CA GLY A 156 6.89 8.43 -0.70
C GLY A 156 7.65 8.23 -2.01
N LEU A 157 8.61 9.11 -2.32
CA LEU A 157 9.44 9.02 -3.51
C LEU A 157 10.41 7.84 -3.44
N VAL A 158 11.07 7.64 -2.29
CA VAL A 158 11.95 6.49 -2.05
C VAL A 158 11.15 5.19 -2.22
N ALA A 159 9.96 5.11 -1.63
CA ALA A 159 9.06 3.99 -1.80
C ALA A 159 8.63 3.80 -3.26
N ALA A 160 8.32 4.87 -4.00
CA ALA A 160 7.98 4.78 -5.41
C ALA A 160 9.12 4.21 -6.26
N VAL A 161 10.37 4.63 -6.00
CA VAL A 161 11.56 4.10 -6.68
C VAL A 161 11.76 2.61 -6.37
N ILE A 162 11.76 2.23 -5.09
CA ILE A 162 11.87 0.82 -4.68
C ILE A 162 10.73 0.01 -5.31
N GLY A 163 9.49 0.48 -5.16
CA GLY A 163 8.29 -0.18 -5.66
C GLY A 163 8.27 -0.34 -7.18
N PHE A 164 8.83 0.63 -7.92
CA PHE A 164 8.94 0.55 -9.38
C PHE A 164 9.72 -0.70 -9.81
N PHE A 165 10.92 -0.92 -9.26
CA PHE A 165 11.74 -2.08 -9.59
C PHE A 165 11.12 -3.38 -9.08
N VAL A 166 10.62 -3.38 -7.85
CA VAL A 166 10.08 -4.59 -7.21
C VAL A 166 8.80 -5.08 -7.90
N PHE A 167 7.81 -4.20 -8.06
CA PHE A 167 6.50 -4.61 -8.55
C PHE A 167 6.49 -4.82 -10.07
N ARG A 168 7.36 -4.12 -10.82
CA ARG A 168 7.55 -4.40 -12.24
C ARG A 168 8.21 -5.75 -12.48
N SER A 169 9.16 -6.14 -11.63
CA SER A 169 9.81 -7.46 -11.66
C SER A 169 8.95 -8.59 -11.07
N ARG A 170 7.68 -8.31 -10.71
CA ARG A 170 6.72 -9.28 -10.18
C ARG A 170 7.23 -10.04 -8.95
N VAL A 171 8.07 -9.43 -8.12
CA VAL A 171 8.54 -10.02 -6.84
C VAL A 171 7.35 -10.15 -5.88
N ARG A 172 7.16 -11.33 -5.27
CA ARG A 172 6.00 -11.65 -4.42
C ARG A 172 6.39 -12.31 -3.11
N GLY A 173 5.45 -12.26 -2.16
CA GLY A 173 5.50 -13.02 -0.92
C GLY A 173 6.76 -12.74 -0.11
N VAL A 174 7.40 -13.80 0.36
CA VAL A 174 8.56 -13.76 1.26
C VAL A 174 9.75 -13.00 0.65
N PHE A 175 9.98 -13.15 -0.67
CA PHE A 175 11.08 -12.46 -1.35
C PHE A 175 10.94 -10.93 -1.27
N PHE A 176 9.72 -10.40 -1.34
CA PHE A 176 9.49 -8.97 -1.15
C PHE A 176 9.85 -8.54 0.28
N ALA A 177 9.44 -9.30 1.29
CA ALA A 177 9.76 -9.01 2.68
C ALA A 177 11.29 -9.01 2.92
N ILE A 178 12.00 -10.05 2.46
CA ILE A 178 13.46 -10.16 2.56
C ILE A 178 14.15 -8.96 1.90
N LEU A 179 13.73 -8.60 0.68
CA LEU A 179 14.30 -7.46 -0.04
C LEU A 179 14.10 -6.15 0.72
N THR A 180 12.88 -5.89 1.22
CA THR A 180 12.59 -4.67 2.01
C THR A 180 13.38 -4.63 3.33
N GLN A 181 13.61 -5.78 3.96
CA GLN A 181 14.44 -5.87 5.16
C GLN A 181 15.92 -5.58 4.85
N ALA A 182 16.44 -6.10 3.74
CA ALA A 182 17.80 -5.82 3.30
C ALA A 182 18.00 -4.33 2.98
N VAL A 183 17.03 -3.69 2.33
CA VAL A 183 17.04 -2.24 2.09
C VAL A 183 17.07 -1.46 3.40
N THR A 184 16.26 -1.86 4.38
CA THR A 184 16.22 -1.22 5.70
C THR A 184 17.53 -1.38 6.46
N LEU A 185 18.13 -2.57 6.41
CA LEU A 185 19.46 -2.82 6.98
C LEU A 185 20.53 -1.95 6.32
N ALA A 186 20.54 -1.87 4.99
CA ALA A 186 21.48 -1.03 4.26
C ALA A 186 21.30 0.46 4.62
N ALA A 187 20.04 0.93 4.69
CA ALA A 187 19.74 2.31 5.09
C ALA A 187 20.20 2.60 6.52
N TRP A 188 19.97 1.70 7.47
CA TRP A 188 20.47 1.83 8.84
C TRP A 188 21.99 1.96 8.90
N LEU A 189 22.72 1.13 8.16
CA LEU A 189 24.19 1.19 8.09
C LEU A 189 24.64 2.54 7.53
N VAL A 190 24.04 3.01 6.44
CA VAL A 190 24.37 4.31 5.81
C VAL A 190 24.10 5.48 6.77
N PHE A 191 22.96 5.50 7.46
CA PHE A 191 22.63 6.55 8.43
C PHE A 191 23.52 6.51 9.68
N SER A 192 24.10 5.35 9.99
CA SER A 192 25.06 5.20 11.09
C SER A 192 26.46 5.70 10.74
N MET A 193 26.75 5.98 9.46
CA MET A 193 28.05 6.51 9.02
C MET A 193 28.14 8.03 9.26
N ASN A 194 29.18 8.47 9.98
CA ASN A 194 29.44 9.90 10.20
C ASN A 194 29.65 10.68 8.90
N GLN A 195 30.23 10.06 7.88
CA GLN A 195 30.53 10.67 6.57
C GLN A 195 29.27 11.15 5.83
N MET A 196 28.10 10.59 6.16
CA MET A 196 26.83 10.97 5.52
C MET A 196 26.22 12.24 6.12
N MET A 197 26.84 12.84 7.14
CA MET A 197 26.38 14.06 7.81
C MET A 197 24.95 13.94 8.41
N PHE A 198 24.58 12.72 8.83
CA PHE A 198 23.35 12.40 9.59
C PHE A 198 23.62 12.21 11.09
N CYS A 199 24.75 12.72 11.59
CA CYS A 199 25.22 12.59 12.98
C CYS A 199 25.54 11.16 13.44
N GLY A 200 25.61 10.21 12.51
CA GLY A 200 25.97 8.80 12.73
C GLY A 200 25.20 8.18 13.91
N THR A 201 25.89 7.34 14.69
CA THR A 201 25.29 6.65 15.84
C THR A 201 24.82 7.57 16.96
N ASN A 202 25.31 8.82 17.03
CA ASN A 202 24.86 9.82 18.01
C ASN A 202 23.46 10.36 17.66
N GLY A 203 23.12 10.37 16.38
CA GLY A 203 21.87 10.91 15.87
C GLY A 203 21.69 12.41 16.09
N LEU A 204 20.50 12.87 15.75
CA LEU A 204 20.07 14.26 15.85
C LEU A 204 19.62 14.56 17.29
N THR A 205 20.23 15.55 17.92
CA THR A 205 20.04 15.91 19.33
C THR A 205 19.84 17.41 19.50
N ARG A 206 19.62 17.84 20.76
CA ARG A 206 19.41 19.25 21.15
C ARG A 206 18.16 19.89 20.56
N PHE A 207 17.06 19.14 20.55
CA PHE A 207 15.76 19.68 20.17
C PHE A 207 15.19 20.50 21.34
N ASP A 208 15.44 21.80 21.33
CA ASP A 208 15.03 22.67 22.45
C ASP A 208 13.74 23.45 22.16
N ARG A 209 13.53 23.86 20.90
CA ARG A 209 12.44 24.74 20.51
C ARG A 209 11.82 24.34 19.17
N ILE A 210 10.56 24.70 18.99
CA ILE A 210 9.84 24.65 17.72
C ILE A 210 9.44 26.08 17.32
N THR A 211 9.72 26.46 16.07
CA THR A 211 9.45 27.80 15.52
C THR A 211 8.47 27.70 14.34
N PHE A 212 7.70 28.76 14.11
CA PHE A 212 6.81 28.89 12.96
C PHE A 212 7.22 30.15 12.18
N HIS A 213 8.40 30.14 11.55
CA HIS A 213 8.81 31.28 10.71
C HIS A 213 8.12 31.21 9.34
N PHE A 214 7.29 32.22 9.04
CA PHE A 214 6.75 32.52 7.72
C PHE A 214 7.40 33.76 7.07
N THR A 215 8.35 34.42 7.76
CA THR A 215 8.84 35.75 7.38
C THR A 215 10.28 35.71 6.90
N GLU A 216 10.55 36.44 5.82
CA GLU A 216 11.87 36.63 5.20
C GLU A 216 12.93 37.04 6.22
N VAL A 217 14.13 36.49 6.05
CA VAL A 217 15.34 36.94 6.71
C VAL A 217 15.56 38.40 6.34
N ILE A 218 15.38 39.33 7.29
CA ILE A 218 15.88 40.70 7.13
C ILE A 218 17.40 40.59 7.25
N GLN A 219 18.11 40.59 6.12
CA GLN A 219 19.55 40.82 6.09
C GLN A 219 19.82 42.23 6.62
N ILE A 220 20.42 42.33 7.79
CA ILE A 220 20.97 43.59 8.29
C ILE A 220 22.41 43.64 7.78
N ASP A 221 22.69 44.57 6.87
CA ASP A 221 24.02 44.84 6.34
C ASP A 221 24.86 45.47 7.46
N VAL A 222 25.81 44.71 8.01
CA VAL A 222 26.70 45.18 9.09
C VAL A 222 27.96 45.74 8.45
N ASP A 223 28.25 47.02 8.71
CA ASP A 223 29.48 47.68 8.28
C ASP A 223 30.72 46.98 8.86
N GLN A 224 31.41 46.24 7.99
CA GLN A 224 32.59 45.45 8.29
C GLN A 224 33.75 46.30 8.84
N GLU A 225 33.82 47.58 8.48
CA GLU A 225 34.91 48.48 8.90
C GLU A 225 34.71 48.93 10.37
N ALA A 226 33.46 49.09 10.79
CA ALA A 226 33.10 49.37 12.18
C ALA A 226 33.31 48.15 13.10
N LEU A 227 33.05 46.93 12.60
CA LEU A 227 33.25 45.68 13.33
C LEU A 227 34.76 45.39 13.54
N ALA A 228 35.57 45.61 12.50
CA ALA A 228 37.03 45.46 12.56
C ALA A 228 37.68 46.42 13.56
N LYS A 229 37.20 47.68 13.65
CA LYS A 229 37.67 48.65 14.64
C LYS A 229 37.43 48.21 16.08
N LYS A 230 36.33 47.52 16.37
CA LYS A 230 36.01 47.04 17.73
C LYS A 230 36.72 45.74 18.12
N GLN A 231 37.05 44.87 17.17
CA GLN A 231 37.89 43.69 17.44
C GLN A 231 39.30 44.06 17.92
N VAL A 232 39.83 45.21 17.50
CA VAL A 232 41.11 45.76 17.99
C VAL A 232 41.05 46.12 19.48
N GLU A 233 39.94 46.65 19.98
CA GLU A 233 39.74 46.94 21.41
C GLU A 233 39.66 45.65 22.26
N ILE A 234 39.02 44.60 21.74
CA ILE A 234 38.93 43.29 22.42
C ILE A 234 40.32 42.64 22.54
N GLY A 235 41.16 42.77 21.52
CA GLY A 235 42.56 42.30 21.56
C GLY A 235 43.44 43.04 22.57
N GLN A 236 43.16 44.32 22.85
CA GLN A 236 43.86 45.06 23.92
C GLN A 236 43.43 44.58 25.31
N VAL A 237 42.16 44.26 25.51
CA VAL A 237 41.64 43.70 26.77
C VAL A 237 42.20 42.29 27.02
N GLN A 238 42.34 41.46 25.99
CA GLN A 238 42.96 40.13 26.08
C GLN A 238 44.43 40.18 26.48
N LYS A 239 45.21 41.12 25.92
CA LYS A 239 46.63 41.33 26.31
C LYS A 239 46.78 41.78 27.77
N VAL A 240 45.87 42.62 28.26
CA VAL A 240 45.85 43.03 29.67
C VAL A 240 45.52 41.82 30.57
N LEU A 241 44.60 40.96 30.16
CA LEU A 241 44.25 39.72 30.86
C LEU A 241 45.40 38.71 30.91
N GLU A 242 46.12 38.53 29.80
CA GLU A 242 47.31 37.66 29.73
C GLU A 242 48.46 38.20 30.59
N SER A 243 48.65 39.52 30.63
CA SER A 243 49.64 40.16 31.51
C SER A 243 49.30 40.03 33.00
N TYR A 244 48.01 40.02 33.34
CA TYR A 244 47.55 39.82 34.71
C TYR A 244 47.71 38.36 35.17
N GLN A 245 47.52 37.41 34.24
CA GLN A 245 47.72 35.98 34.50
C GLN A 245 49.20 35.63 34.67
N SER A 246 50.11 36.23 33.89
CA SER A 246 51.55 35.97 34.02
C SER A 246 52.17 36.59 35.29
N GLU A 247 51.62 37.69 35.81
CA GLU A 247 52.05 38.30 37.09
C GLU A 247 51.62 37.49 38.33
N HIS A 248 50.64 36.57 38.21
CA HIS A 248 50.03 35.88 39.35
C HIS A 248 50.20 34.35 39.35
N GLU A 249 51.17 33.80 38.62
CA GLU A 249 51.47 32.36 38.66
C GLU A 249 52.29 31.96 39.89
N GLY A 250 51.63 31.37 40.89
CA GLY A 250 52.27 30.74 42.05
C GLY A 250 51.40 29.67 42.75
N SER A 251 51.60 28.40 42.36
CA SER A 251 51.39 27.16 43.12
C SER A 251 50.04 26.90 43.84
N LEU A 252 49.19 26.14 43.15
CA LEU A 252 48.13 25.30 43.71
C LEU A 252 48.71 24.17 44.61
N SER A 253 48.82 24.40 45.91
CA SER A 253 48.89 23.33 46.93
C SER A 253 48.79 23.94 48.33
N GLY A 254 47.61 23.88 48.95
CA GLY A 254 47.47 24.17 50.39
C GLY A 254 46.63 25.40 50.75
N SER A 255 45.33 25.37 50.46
CA SER A 255 44.30 25.84 51.39
C SER A 255 42.92 25.52 50.82
N GLY A 256 42.13 24.76 51.58
CA GLY A 256 40.83 24.23 51.17
C GLY A 256 39.74 25.28 51.08
N HIS A 257 39.71 26.07 50.01
CA HIS A 257 38.55 26.89 49.63
C HIS A 257 38.17 26.69 48.16
N HIS A 258 37.01 26.08 47.94
CA HIS A 258 36.34 26.03 46.64
C HIS A 258 35.89 27.44 46.23
N PHE A 259 36.48 27.99 45.18
CA PHE A 259 35.95 29.19 44.50
C PHE A 259 34.97 28.75 43.40
N THR A 260 33.70 28.59 43.76
CA THR A 260 32.58 28.41 42.84
C THR A 260 31.95 29.76 42.50
N SER A 261 32.67 30.64 41.81
CA SER A 261 32.03 31.78 41.12
C SER A 261 32.99 32.42 40.14
N ARG A 262 32.60 32.51 38.86
CA ARG A 262 33.18 33.49 37.93
C ARG A 262 33.19 34.87 38.62
N PRO A 263 34.28 35.65 38.57
CA PRO A 263 34.34 36.95 39.24
C PRO A 263 33.22 37.87 38.74
N ARG A 264 32.55 38.61 39.65
CA ARG A 264 31.49 39.59 39.34
C ARG A 264 31.85 40.60 38.23
N LYS A 265 33.14 40.84 37.97
CA LYS A 265 33.61 41.71 36.88
C LYS A 265 33.41 41.13 35.47
N PHE A 266 33.19 39.81 35.32
CA PHE A 266 32.94 39.17 34.01
C PHE A 266 31.46 39.06 33.64
N GLN A 267 30.53 39.19 34.60
CA GLN A 267 29.10 39.30 34.30
C GLN A 267 28.75 40.63 33.61
N ASN A 268 29.57 41.66 33.82
CA ASN A 268 29.35 42.98 33.23
C ASN A 268 29.78 43.04 31.76
N VAL A 269 30.66 42.17 31.27
CA VAL A 269 31.16 42.27 29.87
C VAL A 269 30.06 41.88 28.87
N GLU A 270 29.26 40.85 29.14
CA GLU A 270 28.08 40.50 28.32
C GLU A 270 26.98 41.57 28.42
N ALA A 271 26.79 42.15 29.61
CA ALA A 271 25.81 43.23 29.82
C ALA A 271 26.23 44.54 29.12
N ASP A 272 27.53 44.85 29.14
CA ASP A 272 28.13 46.00 28.46
C ASP A 272 28.07 45.80 26.93
N PHE A 273 28.32 44.58 26.42
CA PHE A 273 28.14 44.25 25.01
C PHE A 273 26.69 44.38 24.55
N ALA A 274 25.73 43.92 25.36
CA ALA A 274 24.30 44.04 25.11
C ALA A 274 23.80 45.50 25.11
N SER A 275 24.54 46.41 25.75
CA SER A 275 24.20 47.83 25.87
C SER A 275 24.70 48.71 24.71
N LEU A 276 25.56 48.18 23.83
CA LEU A 276 26.14 48.91 22.70
C LEU A 276 25.08 49.21 21.63
N GLU A 277 24.91 50.47 21.22
CA GLU A 277 23.98 50.84 20.14
C GLU A 277 24.70 50.89 18.77
N VAL A 278 24.06 50.35 17.74
CA VAL A 278 24.47 50.44 16.33
C VAL A 278 23.40 51.21 15.57
N THR A 279 23.83 52.21 14.80
CA THR A 279 22.92 53.05 14.02
C THR A 279 22.47 52.30 12.76
N SER A 280 21.18 51.94 12.70
CA SER A 280 20.55 51.43 11.47
C SER A 280 19.94 52.58 10.66
N ALA A 281 19.53 52.32 9.42
CA ALA A 281 18.80 53.27 8.58
C ALA A 281 17.46 53.76 9.19
N GLN A 282 16.99 53.11 10.26
CA GLN A 282 15.74 53.41 10.97
C GLN A 282 15.97 53.93 12.40
N GLY A 283 17.22 54.11 12.84
CA GLY A 283 17.59 54.61 14.17
C GLY A 283 18.56 53.71 14.94
N PRO A 284 18.99 54.11 16.15
CA PRO A 284 19.92 53.35 16.99
C PRO A 284 19.26 52.07 17.53
N VAL A 285 19.91 50.92 17.33
CA VAL A 285 19.48 49.60 17.77
C VAL A 285 20.53 49.02 18.71
N LYS A 286 20.15 48.55 19.90
CA LYS A 286 21.09 47.92 20.84
C LYS A 286 21.53 46.55 20.33
N LEU A 287 22.82 46.23 20.46
CA LEU A 287 23.41 44.94 20.13
C LEU A 287 22.75 43.80 20.92
N GLY A 288 22.38 44.06 22.16
CA GLY A 288 21.62 43.11 22.98
C GLY A 288 20.17 42.90 22.51
N ASP A 289 19.65 43.81 21.69
CA ASP A 289 18.37 43.62 21.00
C ASP A 289 18.59 42.93 19.64
N ILE A 290 19.74 43.14 18.97
CA ILE A 290 20.20 42.38 17.79
C ILE A 290 20.41 40.89 18.12
N ALA A 291 21.02 40.57 19.27
CA ALA A 291 21.16 39.20 19.78
C ALA A 291 19.82 38.58 20.25
N LYS A 292 18.80 39.41 20.55
CA LYS A 292 17.44 38.94 20.86
C LYS A 292 16.59 38.69 19.61
N PHE A 293 17.04 39.10 18.42
CA PHE A 293 16.41 38.71 17.16
C PHE A 293 16.75 37.27 16.77
N ASP A 294 16.47 36.33 17.67
CA ASP A 294 16.25 34.91 17.35
C ASP A 294 15.46 34.13 18.42
N VAL A 295 14.70 34.83 19.29
CA VAL A 295 13.93 34.18 20.38
C VAL A 295 12.43 34.11 20.06
N ALA A 296 12.07 33.73 18.84
CA ALA A 296 10.68 33.44 18.46
C ALA A 296 10.48 31.92 18.33
N GLY A 297 10.24 31.22 19.45
CA GLY A 297 10.01 29.78 19.44
C GLY A 297 9.53 29.22 20.77
N TRP A 298 8.65 28.21 20.72
CA TRP A 298 8.10 27.55 21.91
C TRP A 298 9.04 26.42 22.36
N ARG A 299 9.30 26.33 23.67
CA ARG A 299 10.20 25.29 24.21
C ARG A 299 9.52 23.93 24.22
N LEU A 300 10.19 22.90 23.71
CA LEU A 300 9.66 21.53 23.71
C LEU A 300 9.53 20.94 25.11
N SER A 301 10.23 21.50 26.10
CA SER A 301 10.09 21.14 27.51
C SER A 301 8.80 21.67 28.15
N ASP A 302 8.17 22.71 27.58
CA ASP A 302 6.97 23.32 28.16
C ASP A 302 5.77 22.36 28.07
N SER A 303 5.03 22.23 29.19
CA SER A 303 3.88 21.32 29.25
C SER A 303 2.79 21.65 28.23
N ARG A 304 2.60 22.94 27.92
CA ARG A 304 1.65 23.39 26.89
C ARG A 304 2.03 22.90 25.50
N VAL A 305 3.33 22.86 25.19
CA VAL A 305 3.84 22.40 23.89
C VAL A 305 3.72 20.89 23.79
N LYS A 306 4.12 20.14 24.83
CA LYS A 306 3.90 18.68 24.90
C LYS A 306 2.42 18.32 24.72
N PHE A 307 1.53 19.06 25.36
CA PHE A 307 0.08 18.87 25.22
C PHE A 307 -0.42 19.22 23.80
N ALA A 308 0.05 20.32 23.22
CA ALA A 308 -0.30 20.68 21.84
C ALA A 308 0.19 19.63 20.83
N LEU A 309 1.40 19.10 21.00
CA LEU A 309 1.93 18.01 20.16
C LEU A 309 1.03 16.77 20.24
N TYR A 310 0.59 16.39 21.44
CA TYR A 310 -0.38 15.30 21.61
C TYR A 310 -1.66 15.53 20.80
N ILE A 311 -2.25 16.74 20.89
CA ILE A 311 -3.46 17.10 20.14
C ILE A 311 -3.22 17.04 18.62
N VAL A 312 -2.08 17.56 18.14
CA VAL A 312 -1.72 17.49 16.72
C VAL A 312 -1.56 16.03 16.27
N THR A 313 -0.96 15.17 17.09
CA THR A 313 -0.78 13.75 16.76
C THR A 313 -2.10 13.00 16.67
N ILE A 314 -3.01 13.19 17.63
CA ILE A 314 -4.32 12.51 17.57
C ILE A 314 -5.19 13.02 16.42
N LEU A 315 -5.16 14.32 16.12
CA LEU A 315 -5.86 14.87 14.96
C LEU A 315 -5.28 14.32 13.65
N SER A 316 -3.95 14.20 13.56
CA SER A 316 -3.28 13.59 12.41
C SER A 316 -3.68 12.12 12.26
N LEU A 317 -3.72 11.35 13.36
CA LEU A 317 -4.22 9.98 13.37
C LEU A 317 -5.67 9.89 12.89
N LEU A 318 -6.56 10.76 13.36
CA LEU A 318 -7.95 10.81 12.94
C LEU A 318 -8.06 11.10 11.43
N VAL A 319 -7.34 12.10 10.91
CA VAL A 319 -7.36 12.47 9.49
C VAL A 319 -6.84 11.33 8.62
N VAL A 320 -5.69 10.73 8.98
CA VAL A 320 -5.13 9.59 8.24
C VAL A 320 -6.06 8.39 8.32
N PHE A 321 -6.62 8.09 9.49
CA PHE A 321 -7.56 6.99 9.67
C PHE A 321 -8.80 7.14 8.78
N VAL A 322 -9.43 8.32 8.79
CA VAL A 322 -10.58 8.62 7.93
C VAL A 322 -10.19 8.56 6.45
N GLY A 323 -9.03 9.10 6.08
CA GLY A 323 -8.50 9.02 4.72
C GLY A 323 -8.32 7.58 4.23
N CYS A 324 -7.65 6.74 5.03
CA CYS A 324 -7.51 5.31 4.76
C CYS A 324 -8.87 4.61 4.67
N ARG A 325 -9.82 4.94 5.55
CA ARG A 325 -11.17 4.35 5.56
C ARG A 325 -11.97 4.68 4.31
N VAL A 326 -11.91 5.93 3.85
CA VAL A 326 -12.55 6.38 2.60
C VAL A 326 -11.91 5.68 1.40
N MET A 327 -10.57 5.62 1.36
CA MET A 327 -9.84 4.99 0.27
C MET A 327 -10.12 3.49 0.18
N ILE A 328 -10.15 2.77 1.31
CA ILE A 328 -10.49 1.34 1.33
C ILE A 328 -11.96 1.08 1.00
N GLY A 329 -12.86 2.00 1.34
CA GLY A 329 -14.27 1.94 0.92
C GLY A 329 -14.49 2.21 -0.57
N SER A 330 -13.50 2.80 -1.25
CA SER A 330 -13.55 3.05 -2.69
C SER A 330 -13.20 1.81 -3.51
N ARG A 331 -13.36 1.91 -4.83
CA ARG A 331 -12.95 0.83 -5.75
C ARG A 331 -11.44 0.55 -5.70
N PHE A 332 -10.62 1.55 -5.38
CA PHE A 332 -9.18 1.35 -5.18
C PHE A 332 -8.92 0.32 -4.08
N GLY A 333 -9.66 0.41 -2.97
CA GLY A 333 -9.61 -0.60 -1.91
C GLY A 333 -10.01 -1.99 -2.38
N ARG A 334 -11.07 -2.09 -3.19
CA ARG A 334 -11.51 -3.37 -3.80
C ARG A 334 -10.43 -3.97 -4.70
N VAL A 335 -9.76 -3.14 -5.50
CA VAL A 335 -8.62 -3.56 -6.33
C VAL A 335 -7.47 -4.07 -5.46
N LEU A 336 -7.14 -3.42 -4.33
CA LEU A 336 -6.10 -3.90 -3.42
C LEU A 336 -6.43 -5.28 -2.84
N ILE A 337 -7.68 -5.48 -2.40
CA ILE A 337 -8.17 -6.78 -1.90
C ILE A 337 -8.09 -7.83 -3.02
N ALA A 338 -8.51 -7.48 -4.23
CA ALA A 338 -8.40 -8.37 -5.39
C ALA A 338 -6.94 -8.72 -5.76
N ILE A 339 -5.99 -7.79 -5.59
CA ILE A 339 -4.55 -8.06 -5.74
C ILE A 339 -4.08 -9.10 -4.71
N ARG A 340 -4.52 -8.95 -3.45
CA ARG A 340 -4.18 -9.88 -2.37
C ARG A 340 -4.75 -11.28 -2.65
N ASP A 341 -5.99 -11.34 -3.11
CA ASP A 341 -6.72 -12.60 -3.26
C ASP A 341 -6.29 -13.34 -4.55
N ASN A 342 -6.27 -12.66 -5.71
CA ASN A 342 -5.89 -13.27 -6.98
C ASN A 342 -5.36 -12.23 -8.01
N GLU A 343 -4.10 -11.84 -7.85
CA GLU A 343 -3.42 -10.92 -8.77
C GLU A 343 -3.43 -11.37 -10.25
N PRO A 344 -3.19 -12.65 -10.60
CA PRO A 344 -3.31 -13.11 -11.99
C PRO A 344 -4.68 -12.84 -12.59
N ARG A 345 -5.77 -13.21 -11.91
CA ARG A 345 -7.14 -12.96 -12.41
C ARG A 345 -7.39 -11.48 -12.65
N LEU A 346 -6.94 -10.63 -11.74
CA LEU A 346 -7.12 -9.19 -11.87
C LEU A 346 -6.41 -8.61 -13.13
N ARG A 347 -5.33 -9.24 -13.61
CA ARG A 347 -4.71 -8.87 -14.90
C ARG A 347 -5.60 -9.22 -16.09
N PHE A 348 -6.28 -10.37 -16.06
CA PHE A 348 -7.27 -10.75 -17.07
C PHE A 348 -8.56 -9.91 -17.00
N ALA A 349 -8.83 -9.24 -15.87
CA ALA A 349 -9.84 -8.17 -15.79
C ALA A 349 -9.33 -6.82 -16.35
N GLY A 350 -8.10 -6.78 -16.89
CA GLY A 350 -7.51 -5.62 -17.53
C GLY A 350 -6.84 -4.61 -16.59
N TYR A 351 -6.63 -4.92 -15.31
CA TYR A 351 -5.92 -4.02 -14.39
C TYR A 351 -4.41 -4.23 -14.49
N ARG A 352 -3.65 -3.18 -14.14
CA ARG A 352 -2.19 -3.25 -13.98
C ARG A 352 -1.84 -3.24 -12.49
N PRO A 353 -1.72 -4.40 -11.81
CA PRO A 353 -1.56 -4.47 -10.36
C PRO A 353 -0.39 -3.63 -9.83
N TYR A 354 0.74 -3.62 -10.55
CA TYR A 354 1.93 -2.89 -10.12
C TYR A 354 1.68 -1.38 -9.92
N VAL A 355 0.77 -0.76 -10.68
CA VAL A 355 0.44 0.68 -10.53
C VAL A 355 -0.26 0.94 -9.19
N PHE A 356 -1.19 0.06 -8.81
CA PHE A 356 -1.93 0.15 -7.55
C PHE A 356 -1.02 -0.19 -6.37
N LYS A 357 -0.16 -1.21 -6.50
CA LYS A 357 0.86 -1.56 -5.52
C LYS A 357 1.83 -0.42 -5.27
N MET A 358 2.36 0.22 -6.32
CA MET A 358 3.24 1.38 -6.19
C MET A 358 2.56 2.54 -5.48
N ALA A 359 1.31 2.85 -5.83
CA ALA A 359 0.57 3.96 -5.23
C ALA A 359 0.29 3.74 -3.73
N VAL A 360 -0.20 2.55 -3.35
CA VAL A 360 -0.44 2.25 -1.92
C VAL A 360 0.86 2.16 -1.13
N PHE A 361 1.94 1.69 -1.76
CA PHE A 361 3.26 1.62 -1.15
C PHE A 361 3.85 3.00 -0.86
N ALA A 362 3.77 3.92 -1.83
CA ALA A 362 4.19 5.31 -1.64
C ALA A 362 3.34 6.01 -0.57
N LEU A 363 2.01 5.85 -0.60
CA LEU A 363 1.12 6.45 0.39
C LEU A 363 1.42 5.94 1.81
N SER A 364 1.62 4.65 1.97
CA SER A 364 2.03 4.06 3.26
C SER A 364 3.36 4.64 3.76
N ALA A 365 4.36 4.79 2.89
CA ALA A 365 5.62 5.40 3.27
C ALA A 365 5.46 6.88 3.70
N MET A 366 4.58 7.64 3.03
CA MET A 366 4.25 9.02 3.45
C MET A 366 3.61 9.05 4.85
N ILE A 367 2.71 8.11 5.16
CA ILE A 367 2.08 7.99 6.49
C ILE A 367 3.11 7.61 7.56
N ALA A 368 4.00 6.67 7.24
CA ALA A 368 5.10 6.31 8.13
C ALA A 368 6.03 7.51 8.39
N GLY A 369 6.38 8.26 7.34
CA GLY A 369 7.15 9.50 7.46
C GLY A 369 6.47 10.54 8.35
N LEU A 370 5.15 10.75 8.18
CA LEU A 370 4.36 11.61 9.05
C LEU A 370 4.42 11.16 10.52
N ALA A 371 4.33 9.85 10.78
CA ALA A 371 4.47 9.30 12.13
C ALA A 371 5.85 9.63 12.73
N GLY A 372 6.92 9.52 11.95
CA GLY A 372 8.27 9.88 12.37
C GLY A 372 8.45 11.37 12.65
N MET A 373 7.91 12.23 11.77
CA MET A 373 7.91 13.69 11.97
C MET A 373 7.23 14.09 13.28
N LEU A 374 6.09 13.48 13.60
CA LEU A 374 5.35 13.78 14.83
C LEU A 374 6.04 13.20 16.08
N TYR A 375 6.81 12.13 15.92
CA TYR A 375 7.53 11.46 17.00
C TYR A 375 8.80 12.22 17.45
N ALA A 376 9.59 12.75 16.50
CA ALA A 376 10.84 13.46 16.78
C ALA A 376 10.75 14.57 17.86
N PRO A 377 9.80 15.53 17.81
CA PRO A 377 9.70 16.59 18.82
C PRO A 377 9.27 16.07 20.20
N GLN A 378 8.59 14.92 20.27
CA GLN A 378 8.14 14.31 21.53
C GLN A 378 9.26 13.52 22.22
N MET A 379 10.18 12.95 21.45
CA MET A 379 11.38 12.27 21.96
C MET A 379 12.55 13.20 22.23
N GLN A 380 12.58 14.38 21.59
CA GLN A 380 13.68 15.37 21.70
C GLN A 380 15.06 14.87 21.23
N ILE A 381 15.11 13.68 20.65
CA ILE A 381 16.26 13.05 20.01
C ILE A 381 15.76 12.13 18.89
N PHE A 382 16.56 11.97 17.83
CA PHE A 382 16.28 11.01 16.78
C PHE A 382 17.57 10.34 16.31
N THR A 383 17.68 9.02 16.40
CA THR A 383 18.94 8.30 16.12
C THR A 383 18.76 7.18 15.09
N PRO A 384 19.84 6.65 14.50
CA PRO A 384 19.73 5.53 13.57
C PRO A 384 19.14 4.26 14.18
N THR A 385 19.11 4.11 15.51
CA THR A 385 18.51 2.92 16.13
C THR A 385 17.01 2.80 15.80
N ASN A 386 16.34 3.92 15.50
CA ASN A 386 14.96 3.93 15.00
C ASN A 386 14.80 3.33 13.59
N LEU A 387 15.90 3.18 12.82
CA LEU A 387 15.91 2.51 11.51
C LEU A 387 16.13 1.00 11.61
N GLU A 388 16.52 0.47 12.77
CA GLU A 388 16.96 -0.93 12.86
C GLU A 388 15.90 -1.89 12.31
N PRO A 389 16.30 -2.97 11.60
CA PRO A 389 15.34 -3.94 11.05
C PRO A 389 14.39 -4.53 12.10
N LYS A 390 14.83 -4.65 13.36
CA LYS A 390 14.00 -5.13 14.47
C LYS A 390 12.78 -4.23 14.72
N GLU A 391 12.91 -2.92 14.52
CA GLU A 391 11.81 -1.96 14.70
C GLU A 391 10.70 -2.19 13.69
N SER A 392 11.04 -2.53 12.44
CA SER A 392 10.03 -2.92 11.43
C SER A 392 9.30 -4.21 11.80
N ILE A 393 9.96 -5.16 12.46
CA ILE A 393 9.32 -6.39 12.94
C ILE A 393 8.31 -6.08 14.06
N LEU A 394 8.61 -5.13 14.95
CA LEU A 394 7.66 -4.71 15.99
C LEU A 394 6.36 -4.16 15.39
N VAL A 395 6.43 -3.40 14.29
CA VAL A 395 5.24 -2.91 13.58
C VAL A 395 4.40 -4.08 13.05
N VAL A 396 5.04 -5.13 12.52
CA VAL A 396 4.34 -6.35 12.09
C VAL A 396 3.62 -7.01 13.26
N VAL A 397 4.25 -7.07 14.43
CA VAL A 397 3.64 -7.62 15.65
C VAL A 397 2.41 -6.81 16.05
N TRP A 398 2.49 -5.47 16.05
CA TRP A 398 1.35 -4.61 16.38
C TRP A 398 0.16 -4.83 15.44
N VAL A 399 0.41 -4.91 14.13
CA VAL A 399 -0.62 -5.15 13.11
C VAL A 399 -1.21 -6.55 13.23
N ALA A 400 -0.37 -7.57 13.39
CA ALA A 400 -0.81 -8.95 13.54
C ALA A 400 -1.67 -9.13 14.79
N PHE A 401 -1.18 -8.65 15.94
CA PHE A 401 -1.90 -8.68 17.21
C PHE A 401 -3.22 -7.94 17.14
N GLY A 402 -3.20 -6.73 16.58
CA GLY A 402 -4.38 -5.90 16.41
C GLY A 402 -5.45 -6.51 15.49
N GLY A 403 -5.04 -7.26 14.47
CA GLY A 403 -5.91 -7.80 13.44
C GLY A 403 -5.71 -7.07 12.11
N ARG A 404 -4.93 -7.70 11.22
CA ARG A 404 -4.62 -7.17 9.89
C ARG A 404 -5.87 -7.03 9.02
N GLY A 405 -5.94 -5.99 8.19
CA GLY A 405 -7.03 -5.74 7.25
C GLY A 405 -8.28 -5.16 7.91
N THR A 406 -8.15 -4.54 9.08
CA THR A 406 -9.28 -3.91 9.80
C THR A 406 -9.13 -2.40 10.00
N LEU A 407 -8.00 -1.79 9.64
CA LEU A 407 -7.57 -0.40 9.96
C LEU A 407 -7.51 -0.07 11.47
N SER A 408 -8.52 -0.44 12.25
CA SER A 408 -8.57 -0.21 13.69
C SER A 408 -7.74 -1.17 14.49
N GLY A 409 -7.63 -2.42 14.04
CA GLY A 409 -6.77 -3.43 14.64
C GLY A 409 -5.36 -2.92 14.87
N PRO A 410 -4.63 -2.45 13.84
CA PRO A 410 -3.30 -1.87 13.97
C PRO A 410 -3.18 -0.76 15.01
N VAL A 411 -4.16 0.15 15.07
CA VAL A 411 -4.19 1.25 16.05
C VAL A 411 -4.32 0.68 17.47
N ALA A 412 -5.28 -0.23 17.69
CA ALA A 412 -5.46 -0.88 18.98
C ALA A 412 -4.24 -1.73 19.36
N GLY A 413 -3.67 -2.49 18.42
CA GLY A 413 -2.50 -3.33 18.63
C GLY A 413 -1.26 -2.51 19.00
N ALA A 414 -1.00 -1.41 18.30
CA ALA A 414 0.10 -0.50 18.65
C ALA A 414 -0.08 0.08 20.05
N LEU A 415 -1.28 0.56 20.40
CA LEU A 415 -1.53 1.10 21.74
C LEU A 415 -1.42 0.02 22.83
N LEU A 416 -2.07 -1.13 22.65
CA LEU A 416 -2.11 -2.20 23.64
C LEU A 416 -0.74 -2.84 23.87
N VAL A 417 0.00 -3.16 22.81
CA VAL A 417 1.34 -3.77 22.93
C VAL A 417 2.31 -2.80 23.60
N ASN A 418 2.25 -1.50 23.27
CA ASN A 418 3.11 -0.51 23.91
C ASN A 418 2.71 -0.19 25.36
N LEU A 419 1.42 -0.21 25.69
CA LEU A 419 0.97 -0.14 27.08
C LEU A 419 1.41 -1.37 27.89
N LEU A 420 1.30 -2.56 27.29
CA LEU A 420 1.77 -3.80 27.90
C LEU A 420 3.29 -3.75 28.12
N TYR A 421 4.04 -3.26 27.14
CA TYR A 421 5.49 -3.01 27.26
C TYR A 421 5.79 -2.11 28.46
N PHE A 422 5.10 -0.97 28.59
CA PHE A 422 5.30 -0.01 29.68
C PHE A 422 5.08 -0.66 31.06
N TYR A 423 3.98 -1.38 31.25
CA TYR A 423 3.68 -2.01 32.54
C TYR A 423 4.60 -3.18 32.85
N LEU A 424 4.90 -4.05 31.86
CA LEU A 424 5.70 -5.25 32.08
C LEU A 424 7.18 -4.95 32.26
N THR A 425 7.74 -4.00 31.51
CA THR A 425 9.15 -3.63 31.68
C THR A 425 9.40 -2.89 32.99
N GLY A 426 8.37 -2.27 33.57
CA GLY A 426 8.44 -1.78 34.94
C GLY A 426 8.63 -2.88 35.99
N TRP A 427 8.22 -4.12 35.69
CA TRP A 427 8.36 -5.27 36.58
C TRP A 427 9.56 -6.18 36.23
N SER A 428 9.66 -6.64 34.98
CA SER A 428 10.75 -7.49 34.49
C SER A 428 11.11 -7.14 33.03
N PRO A 429 12.15 -6.32 32.82
CA PRO A 429 12.64 -5.98 31.48
C PRO A 429 13.08 -7.20 30.65
N GLU A 430 13.69 -8.20 31.30
CA GLU A 430 14.25 -9.39 30.65
C GLU A 430 13.17 -10.33 30.08
N ALA A 431 11.97 -10.32 30.66
CA ALA A 431 10.86 -11.15 30.21
C ALA A 431 10.22 -10.66 28.89
N TRP A 432 10.41 -9.38 28.53
CA TRP A 432 9.70 -8.76 27.41
C TRP A 432 9.93 -9.45 26.06
N PRO A 433 11.17 -9.74 25.62
CA PRO A 433 11.40 -10.39 24.32
C PRO A 433 10.72 -11.77 24.21
N PHE A 434 10.71 -12.54 25.30
CA PHE A 434 10.07 -13.86 25.35
C PHE A 434 8.54 -13.76 25.27
N LEU A 435 7.95 -12.82 26.01
CA LEU A 435 6.50 -12.56 25.97
C LEU A 435 6.07 -12.04 24.60
N LEU A 436 6.85 -11.14 24.00
CA LEU A 436 6.60 -10.64 22.65
C LEU A 436 6.63 -11.77 21.61
N GLY A 437 7.67 -12.62 21.64
CA GLY A 437 7.79 -13.78 20.75
C GLY A 437 6.66 -14.78 20.94
N GLY A 438 6.33 -15.13 22.20
CA GLY A 438 5.23 -16.03 22.54
C GLY A 438 3.86 -15.47 22.12
N MET A 439 3.61 -14.19 22.36
CA MET A 439 2.39 -13.49 21.93
C MET A 439 2.26 -13.47 20.41
N PHE A 440 3.36 -13.24 19.68
CA PHE A 440 3.35 -13.25 18.22
C PHE A 440 3.01 -14.65 17.68
N VAL A 441 3.67 -15.70 18.17
CA VAL A 441 3.39 -17.09 17.79
C VAL A 441 1.95 -17.47 18.13
N PHE A 442 1.48 -17.11 19.32
CA PHE A 442 0.10 -17.34 19.77
C PHE A 442 -0.90 -16.71 18.81
N VAL A 443 -0.73 -15.43 18.45
CA VAL A 443 -1.64 -14.75 17.53
C VAL A 443 -1.60 -15.37 16.15
N VAL A 444 -0.41 -15.65 15.61
CA VAL A 444 -0.28 -16.21 14.26
C VAL A 444 -0.90 -17.60 14.15
N LEU A 445 -0.78 -18.44 15.19
CA LEU A 445 -1.29 -19.82 15.17
C LEU A 445 -2.76 -19.94 15.61
N LEU A 446 -3.17 -19.20 16.63
CA LEU A 446 -4.48 -19.40 17.30
C LEU A 446 -5.47 -18.25 17.02
N MET A 447 -5.01 -17.08 16.60
CA MET A 447 -5.85 -15.92 16.31
C MET A 447 -5.46 -15.25 14.97
N PRO A 448 -5.64 -15.93 13.82
CA PRO A 448 -5.19 -15.43 12.51
C PRO A 448 -5.89 -14.12 12.07
N GLU A 449 -7.03 -13.79 12.69
CA GLU A 449 -7.77 -12.52 12.49
C GLU A 449 -7.44 -11.45 13.56
N GLY A 450 -6.50 -11.73 14.48
CA GLY A 450 -6.08 -10.87 15.58
C GLY A 450 -7.16 -10.64 16.65
N VAL A 451 -6.85 -9.74 17.59
CA VAL A 451 -7.73 -9.42 18.73
C VAL A 451 -9.06 -8.82 18.27
N MET A 452 -9.06 -7.97 17.23
CA MET A 452 -10.31 -7.42 16.70
C MET A 452 -11.19 -8.46 16.00
N GLY A 453 -10.61 -9.51 15.39
CA GLY A 453 -11.38 -10.61 14.81
C GLY A 453 -12.13 -11.42 15.88
N PHE A 454 -11.48 -11.69 17.01
CA PHE A 454 -12.09 -12.36 18.15
C PHE A 454 -13.16 -11.49 18.85
N TRP A 455 -12.89 -10.20 19.03
CA TRP A 455 -13.87 -9.26 19.60
C TRP A 455 -15.15 -9.21 18.76
N ASN A 456 -15.00 -9.23 17.43
CA ASN A 456 -16.15 -9.29 16.52
C ASN A 456 -16.91 -10.61 16.62
N LYS A 457 -16.26 -11.75 16.88
CA LYS A 457 -16.93 -13.05 17.09
C LYS A 457 -17.65 -13.13 18.44
N MET A 458 -17.10 -12.53 19.49
CA MET A 458 -17.67 -12.58 20.85
C MET A 458 -18.96 -11.76 20.99
N PHE A 459 -19.10 -10.67 20.23
CA PHE A 459 -20.32 -9.84 20.19
C PHE A 459 -21.29 -10.24 19.07
N ASP A 460 -20.99 -11.31 18.31
CA ASP A 460 -21.85 -11.86 17.27
C ASP A 460 -22.67 -13.03 17.84
N SER A 461 -23.66 -12.74 18.68
CA SER A 461 -24.66 -13.73 19.14
C SER A 461 -25.76 -13.96 18.09
N SER A 462 -25.41 -13.95 16.80
CA SER A 462 -26.32 -14.29 15.69
C SER A 462 -25.81 -15.43 14.78
N VAL A 463 -24.78 -16.17 15.20
CA VAL A 463 -24.16 -17.26 14.42
C VAL A 463 -24.49 -18.66 15.00
N LEU A 464 -25.67 -18.85 15.59
CA LEU A 464 -26.14 -20.19 15.98
C LEU A 464 -27.38 -20.71 15.22
N ASP A 465 -28.00 -19.92 14.32
CA ASP A 465 -29.20 -20.36 13.59
C ASP A 465 -28.99 -20.43 12.06
N ALA A 466 -27.92 -21.08 11.61
CA ALA A 466 -27.76 -21.44 10.20
C ALA A 466 -27.04 -22.79 10.00
N ALA A 467 -27.36 -23.76 10.85
CA ALA A 467 -27.09 -25.16 10.61
C ALA A 467 -28.43 -25.89 10.63
N THR A 468 -29.12 -25.90 9.50
CA THR A 468 -30.20 -26.85 9.24
C THR A 468 -30.20 -27.13 7.75
N ASP A 469 -29.73 -28.33 7.42
CA ASP A 469 -30.07 -29.01 6.18
C ASP A 469 -31.60 -29.07 6.04
N PRO A 470 -32.11 -28.92 4.81
CA PRO A 470 -33.11 -29.87 4.38
C PRO A 470 -32.87 -30.33 2.94
N ASP A 471 -32.35 -31.55 2.82
CA ASP A 471 -32.84 -32.48 1.80
C ASP A 471 -34.27 -32.89 2.20
N GLU A 472 -35.27 -32.60 1.36
CA GLU A 472 -36.36 -33.51 0.94
C GLU A 472 -37.47 -32.73 0.21
N GLU A 473 -37.69 -33.17 -1.03
CA GLU A 473 -38.93 -33.23 -1.82
C GLU A 473 -40.02 -32.15 -1.65
N THR A 474 -40.34 -31.48 -2.77
CA THR A 474 -41.74 -31.36 -3.17
C THR A 474 -41.86 -31.26 -4.69
N GLY A 475 -42.55 -32.24 -5.27
CA GLY A 475 -42.86 -32.30 -6.70
C GLY A 475 -44.06 -31.44 -7.12
N GLY A 476 -44.21 -31.35 -8.45
CA GLY A 476 -45.32 -30.70 -9.17
C GLY A 476 -44.85 -29.38 -9.80
N ASP A 477 -44.82 -29.17 -11.12
CA ASP A 477 -45.66 -29.72 -12.18
C ASP A 477 -44.85 -29.74 -13.48
N SER A 478 -44.70 -30.93 -14.06
CA SER A 478 -43.95 -31.17 -15.30
C SER A 478 -44.77 -30.72 -16.51
N THR A 479 -44.37 -29.63 -17.16
CA THR A 479 -44.71 -29.43 -18.57
C THR A 479 -43.67 -30.19 -19.42
N PRO A 480 -44.06 -31.07 -20.36
CA PRO A 480 -43.09 -31.83 -21.14
C PRO A 480 -42.27 -30.88 -22.04
N MET A 481 -41.00 -30.71 -21.69
CA MET A 481 -40.00 -29.98 -22.47
C MET A 481 -39.40 -30.89 -23.55
N THR A 482 -40.25 -31.62 -24.28
CA THR A 482 -39.84 -32.49 -25.39
C THR A 482 -40.16 -31.91 -26.76
N ASP A 483 -40.82 -30.75 -26.84
CA ASP A 483 -41.15 -30.07 -28.11
C ASP A 483 -40.34 -28.79 -28.38
N ARG A 484 -39.42 -28.38 -27.50
CA ARG A 484 -38.55 -27.20 -27.74
C ARG A 484 -37.23 -27.51 -28.45
N LEU A 485 -36.78 -28.77 -28.42
CA LEU A 485 -35.52 -29.21 -29.05
C LEU A 485 -35.61 -29.38 -30.58
N GLN A 486 -36.82 -29.37 -31.15
CA GLN A 486 -37.00 -29.34 -32.61
C GLN A 486 -37.25 -27.93 -33.17
N ALA A 487 -37.51 -26.93 -32.33
CA ALA A 487 -37.76 -25.56 -32.77
C ALA A 487 -36.51 -24.66 -32.77
N LEU A 488 -35.42 -25.08 -32.12
CA LEU A 488 -34.16 -24.33 -32.03
C LEU A 488 -33.08 -24.80 -33.04
N SER A 489 -33.29 -25.96 -33.68
CA SER A 489 -32.40 -26.49 -34.72
C SER A 489 -32.72 -25.99 -36.15
N MET A 490 -33.69 -25.08 -36.31
CA MET A 490 -33.97 -24.40 -37.58
C MET A 490 -34.19 -22.89 -37.38
N ARG A 491 -33.11 -22.14 -37.17
CA ARG A 491 -33.06 -20.73 -37.58
C ARG A 491 -31.98 -20.57 -38.64
N GLN A 492 -32.38 -20.80 -39.89
CA GLN A 492 -31.62 -20.36 -41.05
C GLN A 492 -31.49 -18.83 -41.01
N ARG A 493 -30.23 -18.39 -41.09
CA ARG A 493 -29.81 -17.00 -41.22
C ARG A 493 -30.58 -16.32 -42.34
N THR A 494 -31.12 -15.14 -42.05
CA THR A 494 -31.47 -14.17 -43.10
C THR A 494 -30.23 -13.29 -43.30
N ASP A 495 -29.78 -13.23 -44.54
CA ASP A 495 -28.67 -12.40 -45.02
C ASP A 495 -28.86 -10.93 -44.64
N THR A 496 -28.09 -10.42 -43.68
CA THR A 496 -27.74 -8.98 -43.59
C THR A 496 -26.62 -8.79 -42.56
N VAL A 497 -25.36 -8.94 -43.00
CA VAL A 497 -24.14 -8.15 -42.70
C VAL A 497 -22.99 -8.94 -43.32
N GLN A 498 -22.83 -8.84 -44.63
CA GLN A 498 -21.79 -9.54 -45.36
C GLN A 498 -21.12 -8.53 -46.30
N SER A 499 -20.20 -7.72 -45.76
CA SER A 499 -19.29 -6.94 -46.60
C SER A 499 -18.02 -6.40 -45.90
N HIS A 500 -17.61 -6.89 -44.71
CA HIS A 500 -16.38 -6.37 -44.05
C HIS A 500 -15.51 -7.37 -43.25
N LEU A 501 -15.69 -8.70 -43.34
CA LEU A 501 -14.93 -9.67 -42.53
C LEU A 501 -14.20 -10.72 -43.39
N ASP A 502 -13.31 -10.29 -44.28
CA ASP A 502 -12.44 -11.22 -45.03
C ASP A 502 -11.27 -11.75 -44.17
N SER A 503 -10.97 -11.11 -43.03
CA SER A 503 -9.94 -11.55 -42.06
C SER A 503 -10.53 -12.28 -40.84
N PRO A 504 -9.85 -13.33 -40.33
CA PRO A 504 -10.26 -14.00 -39.10
C PRO A 504 -10.09 -13.08 -37.88
N LEU A 505 -10.91 -13.28 -36.84
CA LEU A 505 -10.77 -12.52 -35.58
C LEU A 505 -9.44 -12.84 -34.89
N LEU A 506 -9.01 -14.09 -34.92
CA LEU A 506 -7.74 -14.56 -34.38
C LEU A 506 -6.97 -15.31 -35.47
N SER A 507 -5.69 -15.01 -35.62
CA SER A 507 -4.73 -15.77 -36.43
C SER A 507 -3.49 -16.08 -35.61
N VAL A 508 -3.04 -17.32 -35.64
CA VAL A 508 -1.86 -17.84 -34.95
C VAL A 508 -1.01 -18.51 -36.03
N ASN A 509 0.14 -17.92 -36.36
CA ASN A 509 0.97 -18.33 -37.49
C ASN A 509 2.40 -18.63 -37.02
N ASP A 510 2.91 -19.82 -37.37
CA ASP A 510 4.27 -20.31 -37.07
C ASP A 510 4.66 -20.17 -35.60
N VAL A 511 3.71 -20.41 -34.68
CA VAL A 511 3.91 -20.19 -33.24
C VAL A 511 4.58 -21.38 -32.58
N GLN A 512 5.72 -21.10 -31.95
CA GLN A 512 6.48 -22.08 -31.17
C GLN A 512 6.66 -21.63 -29.73
N VAL A 513 6.57 -22.58 -28.80
CA VAL A 513 6.83 -22.36 -27.37
C VAL A 513 7.75 -23.44 -26.84
N HIS A 514 8.81 -23.01 -26.17
CA HIS A 514 9.75 -23.89 -25.49
C HIS A 514 9.78 -23.62 -23.99
N PHE A 515 9.78 -24.69 -23.18
CA PHE A 515 10.00 -24.64 -21.74
C PHE A 515 11.22 -25.49 -21.40
N ASP A 516 12.28 -24.87 -20.85
CA ASP A 516 13.49 -25.57 -20.40
C ASP A 516 14.06 -26.59 -21.42
N GLY A 517 14.01 -26.23 -22.72
CA GLY A 517 14.49 -27.07 -23.82
C GLY A 517 13.48 -28.06 -24.40
N PHE A 518 12.29 -28.20 -23.82
CA PHE A 518 11.18 -28.98 -24.36
C PHE A 518 10.25 -28.11 -25.21
N GLN A 519 9.99 -28.52 -26.46
CA GLN A 519 9.04 -27.83 -27.34
C GLN A 519 7.61 -28.23 -26.97
N ALA A 520 6.86 -27.28 -26.39
CA ALA A 520 5.49 -27.52 -25.91
C ALA A 520 4.40 -27.13 -26.92
N LEU A 521 4.72 -26.26 -27.88
CA LEU A 521 3.84 -25.92 -29.01
C LEU A 521 4.66 -25.74 -30.28
N ASP A 522 4.07 -26.17 -31.38
CA ASP A 522 4.56 -26.03 -32.76
C ASP A 522 3.34 -25.92 -33.69
N ILE A 523 2.79 -24.71 -33.82
CA ILE A 523 1.54 -24.43 -34.52
C ILE A 523 1.85 -23.69 -35.81
N ASP A 524 1.74 -24.38 -36.95
CA ASP A 524 1.93 -23.78 -38.27
C ASP A 524 0.88 -22.70 -38.55
N HIS A 525 -0.40 -23.05 -38.43
CA HIS A 525 -1.51 -22.12 -38.65
C HIS A 525 -2.77 -22.52 -37.88
N TYR A 526 -3.34 -21.57 -37.16
CA TYR A 526 -4.65 -21.69 -36.53
C TYR A 526 -5.40 -20.37 -36.60
N SER A 527 -6.68 -20.41 -37.00
CA SER A 527 -7.50 -19.20 -37.09
C SER A 527 -8.92 -19.41 -36.59
N VAL A 528 -9.50 -18.34 -36.05
CA VAL A 528 -10.87 -18.32 -35.53
C VAL A 528 -11.63 -17.16 -36.17
N PRO A 529 -12.72 -17.43 -36.92
CA PRO A 529 -13.57 -16.38 -37.47
C PRO A 529 -14.32 -15.59 -36.39
N HIS A 530 -14.92 -14.49 -36.80
CA HIS A 530 -15.85 -13.73 -35.97
C HIS A 530 -17.12 -14.55 -35.71
N TYR A 531 -17.64 -14.50 -34.47
CA TYR A 531 -18.87 -15.18 -34.03
C TYR A 531 -18.85 -16.70 -34.24
N ALA A 532 -17.66 -17.30 -34.14
CA ALA A 532 -17.46 -18.75 -34.27
C ALA A 532 -17.24 -19.39 -32.90
N LEU A 533 -17.87 -20.54 -32.67
CA LEU A 533 -17.56 -21.45 -31.58
C LEU A 533 -16.66 -22.56 -32.12
N ASN A 534 -15.44 -22.65 -31.58
CA ASN A 534 -14.47 -23.70 -31.91
C ASN A 534 -14.11 -24.48 -30.65
N VAL A 535 -14.03 -25.80 -30.76
CA VAL A 535 -13.67 -26.69 -29.66
C VAL A 535 -12.29 -27.29 -29.91
N ILE A 536 -11.39 -27.21 -28.94
CA ILE A 536 -10.06 -27.80 -28.97
C ILE A 536 -10.06 -29.02 -28.06
N ILE A 537 -9.75 -30.18 -28.65
CA ILE A 537 -9.64 -31.47 -27.94
C ILE A 537 -8.24 -32.05 -28.10
N GLY A 538 -7.91 -33.06 -27.32
CA GLY A 538 -6.62 -33.77 -27.40
C GLY A 538 -6.27 -34.46 -26.07
N PRO A 539 -5.28 -35.37 -26.05
CA PRO A 539 -4.83 -36.03 -24.83
C PRO A 539 -4.22 -35.04 -23.81
N ASN A 540 -4.00 -35.52 -22.59
CA ASN A 540 -3.34 -34.73 -21.55
C ASN A 540 -1.88 -34.43 -21.96
N GLY A 541 -1.44 -33.19 -21.80
CA GLY A 541 -0.13 -32.76 -22.25
C GLY A 541 -0.04 -32.39 -23.75
N ALA A 542 -1.14 -32.49 -24.51
CA ALA A 542 -1.15 -32.16 -25.94
C ALA A 542 -0.87 -30.68 -26.29
N GLY A 543 -0.81 -29.78 -25.30
CA GLY A 543 -0.57 -28.34 -25.52
C GLY A 543 -1.82 -27.44 -25.50
N LYS A 544 -3.01 -27.99 -25.21
CA LYS A 544 -4.30 -27.25 -25.26
C LYS A 544 -4.29 -25.98 -24.40
N THR A 545 -4.02 -26.14 -23.11
CA THR A 545 -3.92 -25.03 -22.15
C THR A 545 -2.77 -24.08 -22.52
N THR A 546 -1.65 -24.61 -23.03
CA THR A 546 -0.52 -23.80 -23.50
C THR A 546 -0.94 -22.88 -24.64
N LEU A 547 -1.77 -23.36 -25.58
CA LEU A 547 -2.27 -22.54 -26.70
C LEU A 547 -3.16 -21.41 -26.18
N CYS A 548 -4.07 -21.68 -25.22
CA CYS A 548 -4.83 -20.62 -24.55
C CYS A 548 -3.94 -19.66 -23.75
N ASP A 549 -2.90 -20.15 -23.08
CA ASP A 549 -1.93 -19.31 -22.37
C ASP A 549 -1.20 -18.35 -23.30
N VAL A 550 -0.88 -18.80 -24.51
CA VAL A 550 -0.22 -17.99 -25.54
C VAL A 550 -1.17 -16.95 -26.12
N ILE A 551 -2.39 -17.34 -26.51
CA ILE A 551 -3.41 -16.41 -27.05
C ILE A 551 -3.76 -15.32 -26.03
N SER A 552 -3.79 -15.67 -24.74
CA SER A 552 -4.09 -14.73 -23.66
C SER A 552 -2.86 -13.99 -23.10
N GLY A 553 -1.66 -14.21 -23.67
CA GLY A 553 -0.40 -13.57 -23.27
C GLY A 553 0.15 -13.97 -21.90
N LYS A 554 -0.37 -15.04 -21.30
CA LYS A 554 0.15 -15.62 -20.04
C LYS A 554 1.51 -16.28 -20.26
N THR A 555 1.66 -16.95 -21.40
CA THR A 555 2.91 -17.58 -21.85
C THR A 555 3.45 -16.81 -23.05
N ARG A 556 4.75 -16.54 -23.05
CA ARG A 556 5.41 -15.88 -24.19
C ARG A 556 5.77 -16.90 -25.25
N VAL A 557 5.60 -16.51 -26.50
CA VAL A 557 6.09 -17.29 -27.64
C VAL A 557 7.60 -17.19 -27.76
N SER A 558 8.22 -18.25 -28.30
CA SER A 558 9.62 -18.26 -28.72
C SER A 558 9.76 -17.71 -30.14
N GLN A 559 8.82 -18.06 -31.02
CA GLN A 559 8.76 -17.65 -32.42
C GLN A 559 7.29 -17.61 -32.87
N GLY A 560 7.03 -16.91 -33.97
CA GLY A 560 5.73 -16.85 -34.62
C GLY A 560 5.03 -15.52 -34.44
N ARG A 561 3.79 -15.46 -34.88
CA ARG A 561 2.96 -14.25 -34.87
C ARG A 561 1.53 -14.57 -34.50
N ILE A 562 0.97 -13.75 -33.62
CA ILE A 562 -0.42 -13.83 -33.17
C ILE A 562 -1.09 -12.50 -33.49
N GLU A 563 -2.13 -12.54 -34.30
CA GLU A 563 -2.95 -11.39 -34.66
C GLU A 563 -4.36 -11.56 -34.11
N PHE A 564 -4.88 -10.51 -33.47
CA PHE A 564 -6.22 -10.44 -32.93
C PHE A 564 -6.89 -9.14 -33.41
N ALA A 565 -8.05 -9.26 -34.08
CA ALA A 565 -8.76 -8.16 -34.73
C ALA A 565 -7.82 -7.29 -35.59
N ASP A 566 -7.08 -7.95 -36.50
CA ASP A 566 -6.09 -7.35 -37.41
C ASP A 566 -4.92 -6.60 -36.72
N ARG A 567 -4.71 -6.85 -35.42
CA ARG A 567 -3.60 -6.28 -34.65
C ARG A 567 -2.68 -7.38 -34.13
N ASP A 568 -1.38 -7.18 -34.33
CA ASP A 568 -0.36 -8.04 -33.71
C ASP A 568 -0.38 -7.89 -32.17
N ILE A 569 -0.58 -9.01 -31.48
CA ILE A 569 -0.60 -9.11 -30.02
C ILE A 569 0.53 -10.00 -29.47
N THR A 570 1.45 -10.45 -30.33
CA THR A 570 2.48 -11.47 -30.02
C THR A 570 3.30 -11.15 -28.76
N TRP A 571 3.60 -9.87 -28.55
CA TRP A 571 4.42 -9.38 -27.43
C TRP A 571 3.63 -8.52 -26.43
N ASP A 572 2.32 -8.41 -26.62
CA ASP A 572 1.46 -7.66 -25.72
C ASP A 572 1.31 -8.39 -24.38
N SER A 573 1.07 -7.63 -23.32
CA SER A 573 0.88 -8.20 -22.00
C SER A 573 -0.53 -8.78 -21.84
N GLU A 574 -0.69 -9.74 -20.91
CA GLU A 574 -1.99 -10.28 -20.44
C GLU A 574 -3.07 -9.19 -20.29
N VAL A 575 -2.66 -8.04 -19.76
CA VAL A 575 -3.53 -6.90 -19.47
C VAL A 575 -3.96 -6.15 -20.72
N ASP A 576 -3.03 -5.99 -21.67
CA ASP A 576 -3.29 -5.26 -22.91
C ASP A 576 -4.17 -6.11 -23.83
N ILE A 577 -3.91 -7.42 -23.90
CA ILE A 577 -4.74 -8.41 -24.61
C ILE A 577 -6.15 -8.47 -24.02
N ALA A 578 -6.29 -8.53 -22.70
CA ALA A 578 -7.60 -8.49 -22.05
C ALA A 578 -8.38 -7.21 -22.37
N ARG A 579 -7.71 -6.05 -22.43
CA ARG A 579 -8.33 -4.77 -22.80
C ARG A 579 -8.71 -4.66 -24.27
N LEU A 580 -8.07 -5.43 -25.14
CA LEU A 580 -8.45 -5.53 -26.55
C LEU A 580 -9.72 -6.34 -26.76
N GLY A 581 -10.09 -7.18 -25.79
CA GLY A 581 -11.33 -7.95 -25.81
C GLY A 581 -11.11 -9.46 -25.79
N VAL A 582 -9.95 -9.96 -25.36
CA VAL A 582 -9.77 -11.40 -25.11
C VAL A 582 -10.09 -11.70 -23.65
N GLY A 583 -11.23 -12.34 -23.42
CA GLY A 583 -11.67 -12.82 -22.11
C GLY A 583 -11.26 -14.26 -21.88
N ARG A 584 -10.95 -14.62 -20.64
CA ARG A 584 -10.61 -16.01 -20.27
C ARG A 584 -11.28 -16.46 -18.98
N LYS A 585 -11.87 -17.66 -19.02
CA LYS A 585 -12.23 -18.50 -17.87
C LYS A 585 -11.10 -19.50 -17.61
N PHE A 586 -10.77 -19.74 -16.34
CA PHE A 586 -9.77 -20.73 -15.92
C PHE A 586 -10.44 -22.02 -15.42
N GLN A 587 -9.65 -23.08 -15.30
CA GLN A 587 -10.09 -24.41 -14.84
C GLN A 587 -10.69 -24.38 -13.43
N THR A 588 -10.10 -23.60 -12.50
CA THR A 588 -10.66 -23.38 -11.15
C THR A 588 -11.33 -22.02 -11.08
N PRO A 589 -12.54 -21.88 -10.51
CA PRO A 589 -13.21 -20.60 -10.38
C PRO A 589 -12.34 -19.54 -9.71
N THR A 590 -11.99 -18.49 -10.44
CA THR A 590 -11.10 -17.43 -9.99
C THR A 590 -11.88 -16.18 -9.59
N VAL A 591 -12.72 -16.29 -8.55
CA VAL A 591 -13.42 -15.16 -7.93
C VAL A 591 -12.59 -14.55 -6.79
N PHE A 592 -12.89 -13.32 -6.38
CA PHE A 592 -12.19 -12.63 -5.29
C PHE A 592 -12.92 -12.86 -3.95
N ASP A 593 -12.38 -13.73 -3.10
CA ASP A 593 -13.03 -14.19 -1.86
C ASP A 593 -13.16 -13.12 -0.76
N GLY A 594 -12.27 -12.13 -0.76
CA GLY A 594 -12.30 -11.00 0.15
C GLY A 594 -13.34 -9.94 -0.21
N LEU A 595 -14.07 -10.13 -1.31
CA LEU A 595 -15.09 -9.23 -1.83
C LEU A 595 -16.48 -9.90 -1.85
N ASP A 596 -17.53 -9.08 -1.94
CA ASP A 596 -18.89 -9.55 -2.19
C ASP A 596 -19.19 -9.73 -3.70
N VAL A 597 -20.36 -10.29 -4.03
CA VAL A 597 -20.79 -10.55 -5.41
C VAL A 597 -20.80 -9.27 -6.24
N ARG A 598 -21.39 -8.19 -5.72
CA ARG A 598 -21.42 -6.88 -6.37
C ARG A 598 -20.02 -6.38 -6.70
N GLN A 599 -19.12 -6.41 -5.73
CA GLN A 599 -17.76 -5.91 -5.85
C GLN A 599 -16.96 -6.71 -6.89
N ASN A 600 -17.17 -8.02 -6.97
CA ASN A 600 -16.59 -8.85 -8.02
C ASN A 600 -17.06 -8.39 -9.42
N MET A 601 -18.37 -8.19 -9.60
CA MET A 601 -18.94 -7.70 -10.85
C MET A 601 -18.43 -6.30 -11.21
N GLU A 602 -18.35 -5.39 -10.24
CA GLU A 602 -17.85 -4.02 -10.47
C GLU A 602 -16.39 -3.99 -10.95
N LEU A 603 -15.56 -4.93 -10.48
CA LEU A 603 -14.18 -5.04 -10.95
C LEU A 603 -14.12 -5.49 -12.42
N ALA A 604 -15.08 -6.28 -12.89
CA ALA A 604 -15.13 -6.74 -14.27
C ALA A 604 -15.66 -5.71 -15.28
N LEU A 605 -16.21 -4.57 -14.82
CA LEU A 605 -16.73 -3.53 -15.69
C LEU A 605 -15.67 -2.96 -16.65
N PRO A 606 -15.97 -2.83 -17.96
CA PRO A 606 -15.02 -2.28 -18.93
C PRO A 606 -14.73 -0.79 -18.70
N GLY A 607 -13.55 -0.34 -19.12
CA GLY A 607 -13.15 1.06 -19.09
C GLY A 607 -12.78 1.64 -17.71
N ARG A 608 -12.81 0.84 -16.64
CA ARG A 608 -12.59 1.28 -15.27
C ARG A 608 -11.21 0.95 -14.69
N GLN A 609 -10.34 0.34 -15.48
CA GLN A 609 -9.08 -0.26 -15.01
C GLN A 609 -7.94 0.74 -14.68
N LYS A 610 -8.17 2.06 -14.86
CA LYS A 610 -7.18 3.11 -14.57
C LYS A 610 -7.24 3.54 -13.10
N LEU A 611 -6.08 3.88 -12.51
CA LEU A 611 -5.96 4.24 -11.10
C LEU A 611 -6.92 5.36 -10.68
N VAL A 612 -6.94 6.48 -11.40
CA VAL A 612 -7.77 7.66 -11.05
C VAL A 612 -9.27 7.34 -11.06
N ARG A 613 -9.72 6.45 -11.97
CA ARG A 613 -11.13 6.03 -12.05
C ARG A 613 -11.55 5.16 -10.88
N ASN A 614 -10.60 4.55 -10.16
CA ASN A 614 -10.86 3.71 -9.00
C ASN A 614 -10.89 4.48 -7.67
N LEU A 615 -10.55 5.77 -7.66
CA LEU A 615 -10.72 6.61 -6.47
C LEU A 615 -12.19 6.92 -6.17
N GLN A 616 -13.09 6.70 -7.14
CA GLN A 616 -14.52 6.87 -6.98
C GLN A 616 -15.13 5.72 -6.15
N MET A 617 -16.09 6.06 -5.27
CA MET A 617 -16.71 5.09 -4.36
C MET A 617 -17.84 4.27 -4.99
N SER A 618 -18.56 4.84 -5.96
CA SER A 618 -19.85 4.30 -6.41
C SER A 618 -19.88 4.00 -7.90
N SER A 619 -20.56 2.92 -8.24
CA SER A 619 -21.01 2.61 -9.60
C SER A 619 -22.06 3.59 -10.07
N THR A 620 -22.09 3.87 -11.36
CA THR A 620 -23.19 4.66 -11.93
C THR A 620 -24.47 3.84 -11.86
N ARG A 621 -25.61 4.51 -11.96
CA ARG A 621 -26.91 3.84 -11.98
C ARG A 621 -27.00 2.82 -13.13
N GLN A 622 -26.55 3.22 -14.33
CA GLN A 622 -26.51 2.37 -15.52
C GLN A 622 -25.70 1.08 -15.30
N GLU A 623 -24.57 1.16 -14.63
CA GLU A 623 -23.73 -0.01 -14.35
C GLU A 623 -24.34 -0.94 -13.31
N SER A 624 -24.99 -0.34 -12.31
CA SER A 624 -25.69 -1.09 -11.28
C SER A 624 -26.87 -1.85 -11.91
N GLU A 625 -27.58 -1.24 -12.86
CA GLU A 625 -28.64 -1.87 -13.64
C GLU A 625 -28.07 -3.01 -14.50
N GLN A 626 -26.97 -2.79 -15.23
CA GLN A 626 -26.31 -3.83 -16.03
C GLN A 626 -25.83 -5.02 -15.20
N ILE A 627 -25.23 -4.77 -14.02
CA ILE A 627 -24.82 -5.83 -13.09
C ILE A 627 -26.05 -6.61 -12.62
N SER A 628 -27.13 -5.92 -12.24
CA SER A 628 -28.33 -6.55 -11.72
C SER A 628 -29.01 -7.42 -12.78
N GLU A 629 -29.05 -6.98 -14.03
CA GLU A 629 -29.60 -7.75 -15.15
C GLU A 629 -28.87 -9.10 -15.34
N ILE A 630 -27.53 -9.08 -15.35
CA ILE A 630 -26.74 -10.31 -15.51
C ILE A 630 -26.93 -11.23 -14.30
N LEU A 631 -26.86 -10.68 -13.07
CA LEU A 631 -27.03 -11.47 -11.85
C LEU A 631 -28.44 -12.06 -11.73
N GLN A 632 -29.47 -11.39 -12.27
CA GLN A 632 -30.83 -11.93 -12.31
C GLN A 632 -30.94 -13.16 -13.20
N ARG A 633 -30.27 -13.17 -14.36
CA ARG A 633 -30.26 -14.32 -15.30
C ARG A 633 -29.68 -15.57 -14.66
N VAL A 634 -28.65 -15.42 -13.82
CA VAL A 634 -27.98 -16.53 -13.13
C VAL A 634 -28.48 -16.79 -11.71
N ARG A 635 -29.62 -16.18 -11.32
CA ARG A 635 -30.24 -16.33 -9.98
C ARG A 635 -29.30 -15.98 -8.80
N LEU A 636 -28.40 -15.01 -8.99
CA LEU A 636 -27.49 -14.50 -7.95
C LEU A 636 -27.85 -13.09 -7.45
N LEU A 637 -28.98 -12.54 -7.89
CA LEU A 637 -29.39 -11.18 -7.51
C LEU A 637 -29.66 -11.04 -6.01
N ASP A 638 -30.22 -12.06 -5.36
CA ASP A 638 -30.50 -12.05 -3.92
C ASP A 638 -29.23 -12.16 -3.07
N ASP A 639 -28.16 -12.74 -3.63
CA ASP A 639 -26.84 -12.86 -3.01
C ASP A 639 -25.90 -11.67 -3.33
N VAL A 640 -26.41 -10.58 -3.94
CA VAL A 640 -25.58 -9.49 -4.48
C VAL A 640 -24.62 -8.83 -3.47
N ASP A 641 -25.01 -8.75 -2.19
CA ASP A 641 -24.18 -8.18 -1.11
C ASP A 641 -23.58 -9.27 -0.20
N ARG A 642 -23.71 -10.56 -0.58
CA ARG A 642 -23.14 -11.69 0.15
C ARG A 642 -21.64 -11.81 -0.13
N PRO A 643 -20.80 -12.01 0.91
CA PRO A 643 -19.38 -12.30 0.71
C PRO A 643 -19.20 -13.58 -0.10
N VAL A 644 -18.35 -13.53 -1.14
CA VAL A 644 -18.16 -14.64 -2.10
C VAL A 644 -17.68 -15.92 -1.45
N LYS A 645 -16.91 -15.82 -0.36
CA LYS A 645 -16.45 -16.97 0.44
C LYS A 645 -17.57 -17.86 0.99
N PHE A 646 -18.83 -17.39 0.99
CA PHE A 646 -19.99 -18.15 1.46
C PHE A 646 -20.87 -18.68 0.32
N LEU A 647 -20.48 -18.50 -0.95
CA LEU A 647 -21.19 -19.05 -2.10
C LEU A 647 -20.83 -20.53 -2.31
N SER A 648 -21.77 -21.30 -2.84
CA SER A 648 -21.50 -22.68 -3.27
C SER A 648 -20.57 -22.73 -4.47
N HIS A 649 -20.02 -23.91 -4.78
CA HIS A 649 -19.13 -24.09 -5.93
C HIS A 649 -19.79 -23.65 -7.25
N GLY A 650 -21.01 -24.12 -7.53
CA GLY A 650 -21.77 -23.73 -8.73
C GLY A 650 -22.06 -22.23 -8.78
N GLN A 651 -22.46 -21.61 -7.66
CA GLN A 651 -22.67 -20.15 -7.59
C GLN A 651 -21.40 -19.35 -7.91
N ARG A 652 -20.22 -19.82 -7.49
CA ARG A 652 -18.93 -19.18 -7.81
C ARG A 652 -18.62 -19.26 -9.30
N GLN A 653 -18.95 -20.37 -9.96
CA GLN A 653 -18.80 -20.53 -11.41
C GLN A 653 -19.73 -19.59 -12.19
N TRP A 654 -21.00 -19.50 -11.79
CA TRP A 654 -21.94 -18.55 -12.38
C TRP A 654 -21.49 -17.10 -12.22
N LEU A 655 -20.95 -16.74 -11.06
CA LEU A 655 -20.36 -15.42 -10.83
C LEU A 655 -19.16 -15.16 -11.76
N GLU A 656 -18.25 -16.13 -11.90
CA GLU A 656 -17.08 -15.98 -12.79
C GLU A 656 -17.49 -15.77 -14.25
N ILE A 657 -18.44 -16.56 -14.74
CA ILE A 657 -18.99 -16.42 -16.10
C ILE A 657 -19.68 -15.06 -16.25
N SER A 658 -20.47 -14.65 -15.25
CA SER A 658 -21.13 -13.34 -15.23
C SER A 658 -20.13 -12.18 -15.31
N MET A 659 -19.03 -12.25 -14.58
CA MET A 659 -17.94 -11.28 -14.66
C MET A 659 -17.32 -11.24 -16.07
N LEU A 660 -17.12 -12.41 -16.68
CA LEU A 660 -16.53 -12.53 -18.00
C LEU A 660 -17.43 -11.93 -19.08
N ILE A 661 -18.73 -12.23 -19.07
CA ILE A 661 -19.73 -11.65 -19.97
C ILE A 661 -19.82 -10.13 -19.76
N LEU A 662 -19.83 -9.68 -18.50
CA LEU A 662 -19.91 -8.25 -18.17
C LEU A 662 -18.75 -7.43 -18.77
N SER A 663 -17.57 -8.04 -18.93
CA SER A 663 -16.43 -7.37 -19.56
C SER A 663 -16.58 -7.16 -21.09
N LYS A 664 -17.60 -7.77 -21.71
CA LYS A 664 -17.90 -7.72 -23.16
C LYS A 664 -16.69 -8.05 -24.05
N PRO A 665 -16.07 -9.22 -23.87
CA PRO A 665 -14.94 -9.65 -24.70
C PRO A 665 -15.42 -9.93 -26.14
N GLN A 666 -14.55 -9.78 -27.13
CA GLN A 666 -14.83 -10.23 -28.50
C GLN A 666 -14.45 -11.71 -28.68
N LEU A 667 -13.45 -12.19 -27.94
CA LEU A 667 -13.02 -13.59 -27.91
C LEU A 667 -13.06 -14.14 -26.48
N LEU A 668 -13.79 -15.23 -26.29
CA LEU A 668 -13.90 -15.97 -25.02
C LEU A 668 -13.07 -17.25 -25.09
N LEU A 669 -12.09 -17.39 -24.19
CA LEU A 669 -11.35 -18.62 -23.98
C LEU A 669 -11.92 -19.33 -22.76
N VAL A 670 -12.49 -20.52 -22.96
CA VAL A 670 -13.20 -21.27 -21.92
C VAL A 670 -12.49 -22.60 -21.72
N ASP A 671 -11.74 -22.71 -20.63
CA ASP A 671 -10.93 -23.89 -20.29
C ASP A 671 -11.76 -24.83 -19.39
N GLU A 672 -12.07 -26.03 -19.89
CA GLU A 672 -12.81 -27.11 -19.22
C GLU A 672 -14.09 -26.62 -18.48
N PRO A 673 -15.07 -26.04 -19.20
CA PRO A 673 -16.34 -25.61 -18.61
C PRO A 673 -17.19 -26.72 -17.98
N ALA A 674 -17.13 -27.96 -18.49
CA ALA A 674 -17.95 -29.08 -18.01
C ALA A 674 -17.32 -29.85 -16.84
N ALA A 675 -16.06 -29.58 -16.50
CA ALA A 675 -15.34 -30.33 -15.47
C ALA A 675 -16.00 -30.20 -14.09
N GLY A 676 -16.42 -31.35 -13.54
CA GLY A 676 -17.01 -31.44 -12.19
C GLY A 676 -18.45 -30.95 -12.09
N LEU A 677 -19.15 -30.78 -13.21
CA LEU A 677 -20.57 -30.45 -13.28
C LEU A 677 -21.45 -31.70 -13.29
N THR A 678 -22.70 -31.54 -12.85
CA THR A 678 -23.76 -32.54 -13.09
C THR A 678 -24.22 -32.52 -14.56
N ASP A 679 -24.93 -33.56 -15.01
CA ASP A 679 -25.44 -33.64 -16.39
C ASP A 679 -26.36 -32.44 -16.73
N GLU A 680 -27.22 -32.02 -15.78
CA GLU A 680 -28.10 -30.86 -15.94
C GLU A 680 -27.29 -29.55 -16.07
N GLU A 681 -26.28 -29.34 -15.23
CA GLU A 681 -25.40 -28.17 -15.28
C GLU A 681 -24.53 -28.14 -16.55
N THR A 682 -24.15 -29.31 -17.06
CA THR A 682 -23.39 -29.49 -18.30
C THR A 682 -24.22 -29.03 -19.50
N VAL A 683 -25.50 -29.43 -19.56
CA VAL A 683 -26.44 -28.96 -20.61
C VAL A 683 -26.64 -27.46 -20.52
N LEU A 684 -26.91 -26.91 -19.32
CA LEU A 684 -27.09 -25.46 -19.13
C LEU A 684 -25.86 -24.66 -19.55
N THR A 685 -24.66 -25.19 -19.29
CA THR A 685 -23.41 -24.55 -19.70
C THR A 685 -23.23 -24.55 -21.21
N ALA A 686 -23.59 -25.65 -21.89
CA ALA A 686 -23.56 -25.72 -23.35
C ALA A 686 -24.55 -24.73 -23.99
N GLU A 687 -25.77 -24.66 -23.46
CA GLU A 687 -26.81 -23.70 -23.90
C GLU A 687 -26.29 -22.26 -23.79
N LEU A 688 -25.70 -21.89 -22.65
CA LEU A 688 -25.15 -20.56 -22.46
C LEU A 688 -24.04 -20.22 -23.46
N LEU A 689 -23.11 -21.16 -23.73
CA LEU A 689 -22.03 -20.92 -24.70
C LEU A 689 -22.57 -20.75 -26.13
N LEU A 690 -23.61 -21.49 -26.50
CA LEU A 690 -24.29 -21.34 -27.79
C LEU A 690 -25.00 -19.99 -27.89
N GLU A 691 -25.68 -19.54 -26.83
CA GLU A 691 -26.30 -18.20 -26.79
C GLU A 691 -25.26 -17.08 -26.91
N LEU A 692 -24.11 -17.22 -26.25
CA LEU A 692 -23.03 -16.23 -26.30
C LEU A 692 -22.35 -16.15 -27.66
N GLN A 693 -22.45 -17.19 -28.50
CA GLN A 693 -21.83 -17.21 -29.83
C GLN A 693 -22.38 -16.09 -30.74
N ASP A 694 -23.62 -15.65 -30.52
CA ASP A 694 -24.25 -14.59 -31.31
C ASP A 694 -23.56 -13.23 -31.12
N GLU A 695 -22.92 -13.01 -29.97
CA GLU A 695 -22.23 -11.75 -29.63
C GLU A 695 -20.71 -11.90 -29.54
N HIS A 696 -20.19 -13.12 -29.43
CA HIS A 696 -18.79 -13.42 -29.12
C HIS A 696 -18.23 -14.56 -29.97
N SER A 697 -16.94 -14.49 -30.34
CA SER A 697 -16.20 -15.69 -30.74
C SER A 697 -15.77 -16.47 -29.51
N ILE A 698 -15.81 -17.80 -29.57
CA ILE A 698 -15.56 -18.67 -28.41
C ILE A 698 -14.61 -19.80 -28.81
N ILE A 699 -13.57 -20.00 -27.99
CA ILE A 699 -12.70 -21.17 -28.02
C ILE A 699 -12.93 -21.94 -26.73
N VAL A 700 -13.38 -23.18 -26.85
CA VAL A 700 -13.61 -24.09 -25.74
C VAL A 700 -12.51 -25.15 -25.74
N ILE A 701 -11.82 -25.35 -24.62
CA ILE A 701 -10.99 -26.54 -24.41
C ILE A 701 -11.80 -27.54 -23.63
N GLU A 702 -11.98 -28.74 -24.19
CA GLU A 702 -12.72 -29.81 -23.54
C GLU A 702 -12.14 -31.19 -23.80
N HIS A 703 -12.42 -32.09 -22.87
CA HIS A 703 -12.11 -33.51 -23.00
C HIS A 703 -13.37 -34.37 -22.90
N ASP A 704 -14.49 -33.83 -22.42
CA ASP A 704 -15.78 -34.52 -22.43
C ASP A 704 -16.41 -34.51 -23.83
N MET A 705 -16.51 -35.68 -24.44
CA MET A 705 -17.06 -35.85 -25.79
C MET A 705 -18.57 -35.68 -25.86
N GLU A 706 -19.31 -35.85 -24.75
CA GLU A 706 -20.74 -35.59 -24.71
C GLU A 706 -21.00 -34.09 -24.76
N PHE A 707 -20.29 -33.31 -23.95
CA PHE A 707 -20.35 -31.86 -24.01
C PHE A 707 -19.91 -31.31 -25.38
N VAL A 708 -18.84 -31.84 -25.97
CA VAL A 708 -18.40 -31.45 -27.33
C VAL A 708 -19.49 -31.73 -28.37
N ARG A 709 -20.29 -32.81 -28.23
CA ARG A 709 -21.42 -33.09 -29.12
C ARG A 709 -22.53 -32.06 -28.95
N LEU A 710 -22.86 -31.66 -27.72
CA LEU A 710 -23.90 -30.66 -27.44
C LEU A 710 -23.60 -29.32 -28.13
N LEU A 711 -22.34 -28.92 -28.18
CA LEU A 711 -21.91 -27.67 -28.83
C LEU A 711 -22.01 -27.70 -30.37
N ASN A 712 -22.11 -28.88 -31.01
CA ASN A 712 -22.22 -29.07 -32.46
C ASN A 712 -21.33 -28.13 -33.31
N SER A 713 -20.06 -28.01 -32.90
CA SER A 713 -19.14 -26.98 -33.38
C SER A 713 -17.90 -27.57 -34.06
N ARG A 714 -17.10 -26.71 -34.72
CA ARG A 714 -15.85 -27.15 -35.37
C ARG A 714 -14.85 -27.59 -34.30
N VAL A 715 -14.29 -28.78 -34.47
CA VAL A 715 -13.34 -29.41 -33.56
C VAL A 715 -11.92 -29.33 -34.15
N THR A 716 -10.96 -28.92 -33.32
CA THR A 716 -9.53 -28.96 -33.60
C THR A 716 -8.88 -29.94 -32.63
N VAL A 717 -8.13 -30.92 -33.15
CA VAL A 717 -7.39 -31.88 -32.32
C VAL A 717 -5.94 -31.46 -32.22
N LEU A 718 -5.48 -31.33 -30.98
CA LEU A 718 -4.09 -31.08 -30.65
C LEU A 718 -3.44 -32.37 -30.14
N ASN A 719 -2.22 -32.66 -30.58
CA ASN A 719 -1.38 -33.73 -30.03
C ASN A 719 0.09 -33.30 -30.06
N GLU A 720 0.82 -33.55 -28.97
CA GLU A 720 2.24 -33.17 -28.82
C GLU A 720 2.57 -31.73 -29.27
N GLY A 721 1.68 -30.78 -28.98
CA GLY A 721 1.86 -29.37 -29.33
C GLY A 721 1.54 -29.00 -30.77
N ARG A 722 1.04 -29.93 -31.60
CA ARG A 722 0.71 -29.75 -33.02
C ARG A 722 -0.78 -29.97 -33.29
N ILE A 723 -1.30 -29.32 -34.34
CA ILE A 723 -2.65 -29.57 -34.83
C ILE A 723 -2.61 -30.75 -35.81
N ILE A 724 -3.29 -31.84 -35.47
CA ILE A 724 -3.32 -33.07 -36.29
C ILE A 724 -4.60 -33.18 -37.14
N ALA A 725 -5.70 -32.59 -36.69
CA ALA A 725 -6.97 -32.66 -37.41
C ALA A 725 -7.88 -31.46 -37.12
N GLN A 726 -8.69 -31.09 -38.10
CA GLN A 726 -9.76 -30.09 -37.94
C GLN A 726 -11.00 -30.51 -38.74
N GLY A 727 -12.19 -30.36 -38.15
CA GLY A 727 -13.44 -30.68 -38.85
C GLY A 727 -14.63 -30.76 -37.90
N SER A 728 -15.72 -31.35 -38.36
CA SER A 728 -16.81 -31.78 -37.46
C SER A 728 -16.34 -32.92 -36.55
N LEU A 729 -17.01 -33.11 -35.41
CA LEU A 729 -16.67 -34.17 -34.47
C LEU A 729 -16.70 -35.57 -35.13
N ASP A 730 -17.63 -35.82 -36.06
CA ASP A 730 -17.74 -37.10 -36.75
C ASP A 730 -16.60 -37.34 -37.75
N GLN A 731 -16.17 -36.28 -38.47
CA GLN A 731 -15.00 -36.35 -39.36
C GLN A 731 -13.71 -36.61 -38.57
N VAL A 732 -13.55 -35.91 -37.44
CA VAL A 732 -12.38 -36.03 -36.58
C VAL A 732 -12.26 -37.43 -35.96
N LYS A 733 -13.38 -38.03 -35.55
CA LYS A 733 -13.40 -39.41 -34.99
C LYS A 733 -12.99 -40.49 -35.99
N GLN A 734 -13.13 -40.23 -37.28
CA GLN A 734 -12.73 -41.15 -38.34
C GLN A 734 -11.27 -40.95 -38.78
N ASN A 735 -10.59 -39.91 -38.29
CA ASN A 735 -9.20 -39.63 -38.66
C ASN A 735 -8.25 -40.63 -37.96
N PRO A 736 -7.45 -41.41 -38.72
CA PRO A 736 -6.50 -42.38 -38.16
C PRO A 736 -5.50 -41.79 -37.16
N GLU A 737 -4.97 -40.58 -37.42
CA GLU A 737 -3.98 -39.93 -36.55
C GLU A 737 -4.58 -39.54 -35.19
N VAL A 738 -5.86 -39.16 -35.19
CA VAL A 738 -6.59 -38.84 -33.96
C VAL A 738 -6.82 -40.11 -33.14
N ILE A 739 -7.21 -41.20 -33.79
CA ILE A 739 -7.40 -42.50 -33.13
C ILE A 739 -6.09 -42.98 -32.49
N GLU A 740 -4.97 -42.87 -33.21
CA GLU A 740 -3.64 -43.26 -32.73
C GLU A 740 -3.21 -42.41 -31.52
N ALA A 741 -3.36 -41.08 -31.60
CA ALA A 741 -3.04 -40.16 -30.51
C ALA A 741 -3.79 -40.46 -29.20
N TYR A 742 -5.06 -40.87 -29.29
CA TYR A 742 -5.89 -41.23 -28.12
C TYR A 742 -5.66 -42.65 -27.60
N LEU A 743 -5.08 -43.55 -28.41
CA LEU A 743 -4.74 -44.92 -28.02
C LEU A 743 -3.34 -45.05 -27.40
N GLY A 744 -2.53 -43.98 -27.43
CA GLY A 744 -1.21 -43.92 -26.78
C GLY A 744 -0.19 -44.87 -27.37
N ARG A 745 -0.16 -45.02 -28.71
CA ARG A 745 0.81 -45.87 -29.42
C ARG A 745 1.87 -45.05 -30.12
#